data_AF-A0A0S9F8Z7-F1
#
_entry.id   AF-A0A0S9F8Z7-F1
#
_cell.length_a   1.000
_cell.length_b   1.000
_cell.length_c   1.000
_cell.angle_alpha   90.00
_cell.angle_beta   90.00
_cell.angle_gamma   90.00
#
_symmetry.space_group_name_H-M   'P 1'
#
loop_
_entity.id
_entity.type
_entity.pdbx_description
1 polymer ?
#
loop_
_entity_poly.entity_id
_entity_poly.type
_entity_poly.pdbx_seq_one_letter_code
_entity_poly.pdbx_strand_id
1 'polypeptide(L)'
;MRATASKGARRQAAWVLGACAAALLLLWAATFSRTWHALEFKTFDVLTTLTAPHRTTLPVVILAIDEPTFQELQQAWPFPRGVHAALLQRLHAEGAAAVGLDVVFAEPTSEAEDAALARAIGDAGPVVLASTRDKVDSGNASVWMDILPLQRLLDAGAESGDAGVEPDDDFVVRRAPVAPDGFALRLAQRAAEARGATPVLRHFDWIGYRGPRGTFDTRSYYQALEPGLLPPGFFKDKIVLVGRSARTATELSRAQADLFNSPFGTAGGERLFPGVELQATLVDNFLAGAGLRSVPEGWSLALIAALLPLLLWANRRLHTAGAAALAAGVVVVIAGVSWWLFAQWRLWWPPMLPVAGALAIYGAAALVGYAAVRQRARQIRAMFAQYTPPAVVSRLIAQPELLRLGGEAREVTLMFTDLAHFTTLSEQLTAEQTVEVLTGYFNAMTPIVHATGGTVDKFIGDAVMAFWGAPLPDAQHAEHAVHAAVAMQQAMAPLVADLRARGLPPIHMRIGLHTGRVVVGNVGSEQRFSYTAIGDAVNLAARLEGANKAFGTGILLSAATAAQLPPGMALRPLDDVIVKGKTEPVRVFTPCDDAAACQASQGALDAFHARDWQAADTHLAAILERLPGDAAALRLQQRVAAARLLPEGSAWSPAVALDKL
;
A
#
# COMPACT_ATOMS: atom_id res chain seq x y z
N MET A 1 14.64 -2.99 32.45
CA MET A 1 13.68 -3.25 31.34
C MET A 1 12.55 -2.22 31.19
N ARG A 2 12.02 -1.56 32.23
CA ARG A 2 10.96 -0.52 32.07
C ARG A 2 11.38 0.76 31.34
N ALA A 3 12.65 1.17 31.46
CA ALA A 3 13.17 2.41 30.85
C ALA A 3 13.43 2.30 29.32
N THR A 4 13.65 1.10 28.78
CA THR A 4 13.86 0.87 27.35
C THR A 4 12.53 0.78 26.59
N ALA A 5 11.50 0.19 27.21
CA ALA A 5 10.14 0.14 26.65
C ALA A 5 9.49 1.53 26.49
N SER A 6 9.74 2.46 27.44
CA SER A 6 9.20 3.82 27.37
C SER A 6 9.84 4.68 26.28
N LYS A 7 11.15 4.50 26.01
CA LYS A 7 11.85 5.18 24.91
C LYS A 7 11.34 4.73 23.53
N GLY A 8 11.07 3.43 23.35
CA GLY A 8 10.49 2.89 22.11
C GLY A 8 9.09 3.42 21.82
N ALA A 9 8.22 3.49 22.84
CA ALA A 9 6.87 4.00 22.71
C ALA A 9 6.83 5.51 22.38
N ARG A 10 7.73 6.31 22.98
CA ARG A 10 7.87 7.74 22.67
C ARG A 10 8.37 7.97 21.25
N ARG A 11 9.37 7.20 20.81
CA ARG A 11 9.89 7.30 19.44
C ARG A 11 8.81 6.95 18.40
N GLN A 12 8.05 5.89 18.64
CA GLN A 12 6.95 5.50 17.75
C GLN A 12 5.84 6.57 17.70
N ALA A 13 5.48 7.18 18.83
CA ALA A 13 4.53 8.27 18.86
C ALA A 13 5.01 9.50 18.06
N ALA A 14 6.30 9.85 18.16
CA ALA A 14 6.89 10.94 17.38
C ALA A 14 6.85 10.66 15.88
N TRP A 15 7.14 9.42 15.44
CA TRP A 15 7.04 9.03 14.03
C TRP A 15 5.60 9.11 13.51
N VAL A 16 4.61 8.67 14.30
CA VAL A 16 3.20 8.77 13.92
C VAL A 16 2.78 10.23 13.79
N LEU A 17 3.11 11.08 14.76
CA LEU A 17 2.79 12.51 14.70
C LEU A 17 3.48 13.20 13.51
N GLY A 18 4.75 12.89 13.26
CA GLY A 18 5.49 13.41 12.10
C GLY A 18 4.87 12.97 10.77
N ALA A 19 4.45 11.71 10.66
CA ALA A 19 3.77 11.20 9.47
C ALA A 19 2.40 11.85 9.26
N CYS A 20 1.61 12.05 10.32
CA CYS A 20 0.34 12.78 10.24
C CYS A 20 0.56 14.24 9.84
N ALA A 21 1.55 14.92 10.42
CA ALA A 21 1.89 16.30 10.06
C ALA A 21 2.30 16.40 8.57
N ALA A 22 3.15 15.49 8.09
CA ALA A 22 3.53 15.43 6.68
C ALA A 22 2.32 15.17 5.76
N ALA A 23 1.43 14.24 6.13
CA ALA A 23 0.23 13.95 5.37
C ALA A 23 -0.74 15.14 5.31
N LEU A 24 -0.90 15.87 6.43
CA LEU A 24 -1.72 17.08 6.48
C LEU A 24 -1.09 18.25 5.73
N LEU A 25 0.24 18.38 5.71
CA LEU A 25 0.95 19.37 4.88
C LEU A 25 0.79 19.08 3.38
N LEU A 26 0.87 17.80 2.98
CA LEU A 26 0.60 17.40 1.59
C LEU A 26 -0.86 17.66 1.22
N LEU A 27 -1.79 17.40 2.13
CA LEU A 27 -3.20 17.72 1.93
C LEU A 27 -3.40 19.23 1.77
N TRP A 28 -2.79 20.05 2.63
CA TRP A 28 -2.83 21.50 2.51
C TRP A 28 -2.22 22.00 1.19
N ALA A 29 -1.10 21.43 0.74
CA ALA A 29 -0.55 21.76 -0.57
C ALA A 29 -1.51 21.37 -1.71
N ALA A 30 -2.24 20.25 -1.57
CA ALA A 30 -3.22 19.82 -2.55
C ALA A 30 -4.43 20.76 -2.66
N THR A 31 -4.80 21.50 -1.61
CA THR A 31 -5.94 22.43 -1.68
C THR A 31 -5.72 23.60 -2.64
N PHE A 32 -4.48 23.90 -3.02
CA PHE A 32 -4.16 24.93 -4.02
C PHE A 32 -4.22 24.40 -5.46
N SER A 33 -4.50 23.11 -5.66
CA SER A 33 -4.54 22.51 -6.99
C SER A 33 -5.92 22.68 -7.64
N ARG A 34 -5.94 22.87 -8.96
CA ARG A 34 -7.19 22.89 -9.74
C ARG A 34 -8.00 21.59 -9.59
N THR A 35 -7.31 20.46 -9.43
CA THR A 35 -7.97 19.15 -9.24
C THR A 35 -8.73 19.07 -7.92
N TRP A 36 -8.23 19.72 -6.87
CA TRP A 36 -8.95 19.83 -5.60
C TRP A 36 -10.25 20.60 -5.75
N HIS A 37 -10.18 21.83 -6.29
CA HIS A 37 -11.36 22.66 -6.53
C HIS A 37 -12.38 21.97 -7.45
N ALA A 38 -11.93 21.28 -8.50
CA ALA A 38 -12.82 20.53 -9.38
C ALA A 38 -13.59 19.40 -8.66
N LEU A 39 -12.97 18.72 -7.70
CA LEU A 39 -13.65 17.69 -6.90
C LEU A 39 -14.62 18.32 -5.89
N GLU A 40 -14.23 19.43 -5.26
CA GLU A 40 -15.07 20.18 -4.34
C GLU A 40 -16.33 20.73 -5.04
N PHE A 41 -16.18 21.33 -6.22
CA PHE A 41 -17.31 21.79 -7.03
C PHE A 41 -18.24 20.65 -7.46
N LYS A 42 -17.70 19.48 -7.81
CA LYS A 42 -18.55 18.30 -8.07
C LYS A 42 -19.35 17.89 -6.84
N THR A 43 -18.79 17.99 -5.63
CA THR A 43 -19.58 17.71 -4.42
C THR A 43 -20.70 18.73 -4.22
N PHE A 44 -20.45 20.01 -4.51
CA PHE A 44 -21.50 21.04 -4.52
C PHE A 44 -22.60 20.70 -5.53
N ASP A 45 -22.24 20.26 -6.73
CA ASP A 45 -23.20 19.94 -7.79
C ASP A 45 -24.10 18.76 -7.43
N VAL A 46 -23.51 17.73 -6.83
CA VAL A 46 -24.25 16.56 -6.33
C VAL A 46 -25.21 16.98 -5.23
N LEU A 47 -24.77 17.77 -4.25
CA LEU A 47 -25.66 18.24 -3.19
C LEU A 47 -26.79 19.13 -3.74
N THR A 48 -26.48 20.02 -4.68
CA THR A 48 -27.48 20.87 -5.35
C THR A 48 -28.53 20.01 -6.04
N THR A 49 -28.10 19.02 -6.81
CA THR A 49 -29.01 18.13 -7.54
C THR A 49 -29.88 17.31 -6.60
N LEU A 50 -29.34 16.83 -5.48
CA LEU A 50 -30.07 15.99 -4.52
C LEU A 50 -31.04 16.77 -3.63
N THR A 51 -30.84 18.09 -3.47
CA THR A 51 -31.58 18.90 -2.49
C THR A 51 -32.46 19.98 -3.13
N ALA A 52 -32.36 20.19 -4.44
CA ALA A 52 -33.18 21.15 -5.16
C ALA A 52 -34.69 20.85 -4.97
N PRO A 53 -35.52 21.87 -4.65
CA PRO A 53 -36.95 21.66 -4.38
C PRO A 53 -37.80 21.32 -5.61
N HIS A 54 -37.27 21.50 -6.82
CA HIS A 54 -37.94 21.35 -8.12
C HIS A 54 -39.22 22.20 -8.28
N ARG A 55 -39.31 23.31 -7.53
CA ARG A 55 -40.40 24.29 -7.61
C ARG A 55 -39.96 25.64 -7.02
N THR A 56 -40.52 26.73 -7.54
CA THR A 56 -40.45 28.05 -6.89
C THR A 56 -41.74 28.34 -6.12
N THR A 57 -41.62 29.11 -5.04
CA THR A 57 -42.75 29.62 -4.25
C THR A 57 -43.06 31.09 -4.54
N LEU A 58 -42.24 31.75 -5.36
CA LEU A 58 -42.44 33.14 -5.73
C LEU A 58 -43.21 33.25 -7.05
N PRO A 59 -44.09 34.25 -7.19
CA PRO A 59 -44.80 34.50 -8.44
C PRO A 59 -43.88 35.21 -9.43
N VAL A 60 -42.84 34.51 -9.89
CA VAL A 60 -41.93 34.93 -10.97
C VAL A 60 -42.35 34.22 -12.24
N VAL A 61 -42.50 34.96 -13.33
CA VAL A 61 -42.79 34.42 -14.66
C VAL A 61 -41.73 34.89 -15.64
N ILE A 62 -41.27 33.96 -16.48
CA ILE A 62 -40.30 34.24 -17.54
C ILE A 62 -41.05 34.37 -18.86
N LEU A 63 -40.83 35.47 -19.58
CA LEU A 63 -41.21 35.66 -20.96
C LEU A 63 -39.98 35.39 -21.83
N ALA A 64 -39.93 34.18 -22.38
CA ALA A 64 -38.83 33.69 -23.17
C ALA A 64 -38.91 34.25 -24.61
N ILE A 65 -37.84 34.93 -25.02
CA ILE A 65 -37.58 35.23 -26.42
C ILE A 65 -36.98 33.96 -27.03
N ASP A 66 -37.88 33.17 -27.62
CA ASP A 66 -37.65 31.80 -28.09
C ASP A 66 -38.04 31.64 -29.57
N GLU A 67 -37.83 30.44 -30.10
CA GLU A 67 -38.12 30.12 -31.49
C GLU A 67 -39.59 30.40 -31.89
N PRO A 68 -40.61 30.00 -31.10
CA PRO A 68 -42.00 30.40 -31.36
C PRO A 68 -42.20 31.92 -31.45
N THR A 69 -41.51 32.71 -30.61
CA THR A 69 -41.61 34.17 -30.66
C THR A 69 -41.17 34.73 -32.01
N PHE A 70 -40.06 34.24 -32.57
CA PHE A 70 -39.59 34.68 -33.89
C PHE A 70 -40.53 34.25 -35.02
N GLN A 71 -41.11 33.05 -34.92
CA GLN A 71 -42.03 32.50 -35.92
C GLN A 71 -43.35 33.29 -35.97
N GLU A 72 -43.92 33.61 -34.81
CA GLU A 72 -45.19 34.33 -34.72
C GLU A 72 -45.04 35.83 -35.01
N LEU A 73 -43.99 36.48 -34.48
CA LEU A 73 -43.78 37.92 -34.73
C LEU A 73 -43.23 38.22 -36.12
N GLN A 74 -42.61 37.24 -36.79
CA GLN A 74 -41.96 37.40 -38.11
C GLN A 74 -40.96 38.56 -38.17
N GLN A 75 -40.23 38.79 -37.07
CA GLN A 75 -39.24 39.86 -36.93
C GLN A 75 -37.85 39.31 -36.63
N ALA A 76 -36.81 39.99 -37.11
CA ALA A 76 -35.43 39.67 -36.77
C ALA A 76 -35.01 40.32 -35.43
N TRP A 77 -34.01 39.73 -34.77
CA TRP A 77 -33.37 40.34 -33.61
C TRP A 77 -32.39 41.46 -34.05
N PRO A 78 -32.28 42.58 -33.32
CA PRO A 78 -33.08 43.00 -32.17
C PRO A 78 -34.50 43.46 -32.58
N PHE A 79 -35.50 43.17 -31.73
CA PHE A 79 -36.86 43.63 -31.98
C PHE A 79 -36.99 45.17 -31.89
N PRO A 80 -37.91 45.79 -32.65
CA PRO A 80 -38.21 47.22 -32.52
C PRO A 80 -38.63 47.58 -31.09
N ARG A 81 -38.26 48.78 -30.65
CA ARG A 81 -38.56 49.32 -29.32
C ARG A 81 -40.07 49.39 -29.07
N GLY A 82 -40.87 49.65 -30.10
CA GLY A 82 -42.32 49.66 -30.07
C GLY A 82 -42.94 48.32 -29.66
N VAL A 83 -42.29 47.20 -29.98
CA VAL A 83 -42.73 45.86 -29.55
C VAL A 83 -42.51 45.68 -28.04
N HIS A 84 -41.35 46.09 -27.54
CA HIS A 84 -41.08 46.11 -26.09
C HIS A 84 -42.00 47.09 -25.35
N ALA A 85 -42.31 48.24 -25.96
CA ALA A 85 -43.24 49.23 -25.41
C ALA A 85 -44.67 48.65 -25.26
N ALA A 86 -45.16 47.97 -26.29
CA ALA A 86 -46.47 47.29 -26.26
C ALA A 86 -46.52 46.20 -25.17
N LEU A 87 -45.42 45.45 -25.01
CA LEU A 87 -45.30 44.48 -23.93
C LEU A 87 -45.40 45.16 -22.56
N LEU A 88 -44.61 46.21 -22.31
CA LEU A 88 -44.62 46.91 -21.03
C LEU A 88 -46.01 47.49 -20.69
N GLN A 89 -46.68 48.10 -21.66
CA GLN A 89 -48.05 48.61 -21.51
C GLN A 89 -49.02 47.50 -21.10
N ARG A 90 -48.92 46.32 -21.74
CA ARG A 90 -49.76 45.16 -21.43
C ARG A 90 -49.49 44.62 -20.03
N LEU A 91 -48.22 44.48 -19.65
CA LEU A 91 -47.82 44.01 -18.32
C LEU A 91 -48.28 44.97 -17.21
N HIS A 92 -48.15 46.27 -17.45
CA HIS A 92 -48.64 47.30 -16.52
C HIS A 92 -50.16 47.27 -16.39
N ALA A 93 -50.90 47.20 -17.50
CA ALA A 93 -52.36 47.13 -17.50
C ALA A 93 -52.91 45.89 -16.77
N GLU A 94 -52.17 44.78 -16.74
CA GLU A 94 -52.51 43.58 -15.99
C GLU A 94 -52.03 43.58 -14.52
N GLY A 95 -51.30 44.61 -14.09
CA GLY A 95 -50.85 44.77 -12.72
C GLY A 95 -49.60 43.95 -12.36
N ALA A 96 -48.65 43.81 -13.28
CA ALA A 96 -47.32 43.25 -12.95
C ALA A 96 -46.64 44.05 -11.83
N ALA A 97 -46.03 43.34 -10.87
CA ALA A 97 -45.39 43.97 -9.71
C ALA A 97 -44.07 44.65 -10.08
N ALA A 98 -43.28 44.04 -10.96
CA ALA A 98 -42.07 44.61 -11.53
C ALA A 98 -41.72 43.90 -12.84
N VAL A 99 -41.05 44.59 -13.75
CA VAL A 99 -40.61 44.04 -15.02
C VAL A 99 -39.09 44.17 -15.16
N GLY A 100 -38.40 43.05 -15.35
CA GLY A 100 -37.00 42.99 -15.72
C GLY A 100 -36.84 42.65 -17.19
N LEU A 101 -36.20 43.54 -17.96
CA LEU A 101 -35.80 43.27 -19.34
C LEU A 101 -34.31 42.89 -19.37
N ASP A 102 -34.04 41.60 -19.53
CA ASP A 102 -32.71 41.03 -19.74
C ASP A 102 -32.27 41.22 -21.21
N VAL A 103 -32.25 42.49 -21.61
CA VAL A 103 -31.89 42.98 -22.94
C VAL A 103 -31.16 44.31 -22.76
N VAL A 104 -29.95 44.41 -23.31
CA VAL A 104 -29.13 45.62 -23.21
C VAL A 104 -29.54 46.61 -24.30
N PHE A 105 -30.12 47.75 -23.92
CA PHE A 105 -30.56 48.81 -24.83
C PHE A 105 -29.56 49.96 -24.89
N ALA A 106 -28.31 49.69 -25.31
CA ALA A 106 -27.23 50.68 -25.27
C ALA A 106 -27.18 51.64 -26.47
N GLU A 107 -27.60 51.17 -27.65
CA GLU A 107 -27.52 51.94 -28.90
C GLU A 107 -28.87 52.56 -29.27
N PRO A 108 -28.87 53.84 -29.73
CA PRO A 108 -30.08 54.51 -30.21
C PRO A 108 -30.55 53.90 -31.52
N THR A 109 -31.86 53.90 -31.74
CA THR A 109 -32.48 53.40 -32.97
C THR A 109 -33.10 54.56 -33.76
N SER A 110 -34.43 54.62 -33.85
CA SER A 110 -35.13 55.80 -34.37
C SER A 110 -35.77 56.58 -33.23
N GLU A 111 -35.89 57.90 -33.40
CA GLU A 111 -36.50 58.77 -32.38
C GLU A 111 -37.90 58.31 -31.97
N ALA A 112 -38.71 57.85 -32.93
CA ALA A 112 -40.07 57.37 -32.67
C ALA A 112 -40.06 56.07 -31.84
N GLU A 113 -39.14 55.16 -32.13
CA GLU A 113 -38.99 53.87 -31.46
C GLU A 113 -38.46 54.05 -30.03
N ASP A 114 -37.37 54.79 -29.84
CA ASP A 114 -36.79 55.02 -28.51
C ASP A 114 -37.75 55.85 -27.62
N ALA A 115 -38.49 56.81 -28.19
CA ALA A 115 -39.51 57.57 -27.47
C ALA A 115 -40.76 56.74 -27.13
N ALA A 116 -41.10 55.72 -27.93
CA ALA A 116 -42.19 54.80 -27.60
C ALA A 116 -41.85 53.95 -26.38
N LEU A 117 -40.64 53.39 -26.33
CA LEU A 117 -40.18 52.61 -25.17
C LEU A 117 -39.99 53.48 -23.92
N ALA A 118 -39.39 54.67 -24.05
CA ALA A 118 -39.25 55.61 -22.94
C ALA A 118 -40.60 55.97 -22.30
N ARG A 119 -41.63 56.28 -23.12
CA ARG A 119 -42.99 56.54 -22.60
C ARG A 119 -43.57 55.32 -21.89
N ALA A 120 -43.46 54.14 -22.50
CA ALA A 120 -43.96 52.91 -21.88
C ALA A 120 -43.24 52.57 -20.57
N ILE A 121 -41.95 52.89 -20.42
CA ILE A 121 -41.22 52.76 -19.14
C ILE A 121 -41.80 53.71 -18.09
N GLY A 122 -42.00 54.98 -18.44
CA GLY A 122 -42.53 55.98 -17.50
C GLY A 122 -43.98 55.72 -17.07
N ASP A 123 -44.76 55.08 -17.95
CA ASP A 123 -46.14 54.67 -17.66
C ASP A 123 -46.21 53.32 -16.93
N ALA A 124 -45.20 52.46 -17.09
CA ALA A 124 -45.17 51.14 -16.46
C ALA A 124 -44.79 51.23 -14.97
N GLY A 125 -45.03 50.12 -14.24
CA GLY A 125 -44.49 49.95 -12.89
C GLY A 125 -42.96 49.90 -12.91
N PRO A 126 -42.27 49.52 -11.82
CA PRO A 126 -40.81 49.52 -11.81
C PRO A 126 -40.23 48.62 -12.91
N VAL A 127 -39.47 49.24 -13.81
CA VAL A 127 -38.75 48.57 -14.91
C VAL A 127 -37.25 48.57 -14.62
N VAL A 128 -36.65 47.38 -14.68
CA VAL A 128 -35.20 47.20 -14.58
C VAL A 128 -34.67 46.69 -15.92
N LEU A 129 -33.64 47.33 -16.45
CA LEU A 129 -32.97 46.98 -17.70
C LEU A 129 -31.61 46.34 -17.40
N ALA A 130 -31.23 45.36 -18.20
CA ALA A 130 -29.89 44.77 -18.11
C ALA A 130 -28.83 45.73 -18.66
N SER A 131 -27.72 45.80 -17.93
CA SER A 131 -26.42 46.25 -18.41
C SER A 131 -25.45 45.07 -18.44
N THR A 132 -24.37 45.19 -19.21
CA THR A 132 -23.29 44.19 -19.24
C THR A 132 -21.93 44.86 -19.09
N ARG A 133 -20.93 44.08 -18.67
CA ARG A 133 -19.53 44.50 -18.63
C ARG A 133 -18.75 43.82 -19.73
N ASP A 134 -18.24 44.62 -20.66
CA ASP A 134 -17.42 44.12 -21.76
C ASP A 134 -15.95 44.47 -21.54
N LYS A 135 -15.10 43.48 -21.77
CA LYS A 135 -13.66 43.66 -21.78
C LYS A 135 -13.23 44.18 -23.15
N VAL A 136 -12.84 45.44 -23.20
CA VAL A 136 -12.31 46.05 -24.42
C VAL A 136 -10.79 45.97 -24.38
N ASP A 137 -10.25 45.11 -25.23
CA ASP A 137 -8.81 44.97 -25.45
C ASP A 137 -8.36 46.08 -26.43
N SER A 138 -7.81 47.15 -25.87
CA SER A 138 -7.00 48.09 -26.65
C SER A 138 -5.58 47.53 -26.77
N GLY A 139 -4.89 47.75 -27.89
CA GLY A 139 -3.59 47.11 -28.19
C GLY A 139 -2.49 47.18 -27.11
N ASN A 140 -2.63 48.06 -26.10
CA ASN A 140 -1.73 48.20 -24.95
C ASN A 140 -2.40 47.96 -23.58
N ALA A 141 -3.72 47.77 -23.47
CA ALA A 141 -4.42 47.57 -22.21
C ALA A 141 -5.81 46.95 -22.40
N SER A 142 -6.19 46.05 -21.51
CA SER A 142 -7.56 45.54 -21.39
C SER A 142 -8.33 46.32 -20.33
N VAL A 143 -9.40 47.00 -20.71
CA VAL A 143 -10.25 47.76 -19.79
C VAL A 143 -11.65 47.15 -19.79
N TRP A 144 -12.20 46.94 -18.60
CA TRP A 144 -13.62 46.59 -18.44
C TRP A 144 -14.45 47.86 -18.56
N MET A 145 -15.40 47.88 -19.48
CA MET A 145 -16.34 48.99 -19.66
C MET A 145 -17.76 48.52 -19.40
N ASP A 146 -18.49 49.33 -18.62
CA ASP A 146 -19.92 49.12 -18.37
C ASP A 146 -20.71 49.61 -19.58
N ILE A 147 -21.48 48.70 -20.19
CA ILE A 147 -22.42 49.01 -21.26
C ILE A 147 -23.79 49.20 -20.62
N LEU A 148 -24.15 50.48 -20.42
CA LEU A 148 -25.41 50.89 -19.82
C LEU A 148 -26.52 51.03 -20.87
N PRO A 149 -27.80 50.92 -20.47
CA PRO A 149 -28.93 51.33 -21.30
C PRO A 149 -28.85 52.81 -21.67
N LEU A 150 -29.52 53.18 -22.76
CA LEU A 150 -29.66 54.56 -23.21
C LEU A 150 -30.10 55.47 -22.07
N GLN A 151 -29.39 56.59 -21.90
CA GLN A 151 -29.68 57.56 -20.84
C GLN A 151 -31.15 58.02 -20.84
N ARG A 152 -31.76 58.19 -22.02
CA ARG A 152 -33.18 58.52 -22.16
C ARG A 152 -34.12 57.52 -21.47
N LEU A 153 -33.80 56.22 -21.49
CA LEU A 153 -34.63 55.20 -20.84
C LEU A 153 -34.48 55.29 -19.31
N LEU A 154 -33.28 55.58 -18.83
CA LEU A 154 -33.01 55.82 -17.42
C LEU A 154 -33.72 57.10 -16.92
N ASP A 155 -33.66 58.18 -17.71
CA ASP A 155 -34.36 59.45 -17.43
C ASP A 155 -35.89 59.27 -17.41
N ALA A 156 -36.41 58.28 -18.15
CA ALA A 156 -37.83 57.92 -18.13
C ALA A 156 -38.27 57.10 -16.90
N GLY A 157 -37.32 56.74 -16.01
CA GLY A 157 -37.59 56.05 -14.76
C GLY A 157 -37.15 54.58 -14.71
N ALA A 158 -36.50 54.06 -15.76
CA ALA A 158 -35.90 52.74 -15.69
C ALA A 158 -34.64 52.73 -14.81
N GLU A 159 -34.42 51.63 -14.12
CA GLU A 159 -33.14 51.34 -13.49
C GLU A 159 -32.30 50.39 -14.31
N SER A 160 -30.99 50.46 -14.14
CA SER A 160 -30.05 49.52 -14.74
C SER A 160 -29.45 48.61 -13.68
N GLY A 161 -29.18 47.36 -14.04
CA GLY A 161 -28.34 46.49 -13.25
C GLY A 161 -27.56 45.50 -14.12
N ASP A 162 -26.38 45.10 -13.63
CA ASP A 162 -25.48 44.19 -14.32
C ASP A 162 -26.07 42.77 -14.35
N ALA A 163 -26.36 42.27 -15.55
CA ALA A 163 -26.87 40.91 -15.77
C ALA A 163 -25.73 39.88 -15.94
N GLY A 164 -24.47 40.33 -15.89
CA GLY A 164 -23.31 39.46 -15.98
C GLY A 164 -23.24 38.42 -14.86
N VAL A 165 -22.85 37.20 -15.24
CA VAL A 165 -22.54 36.12 -14.32
C VAL A 165 -21.15 35.57 -14.62
N GLU A 166 -20.41 35.22 -13.57
CA GLU A 166 -19.06 34.68 -13.68
C GLU A 166 -19.11 33.15 -13.49
N PRO A 167 -18.83 32.36 -14.53
CA PRO A 167 -18.70 30.92 -14.38
C PRO A 167 -17.40 30.56 -13.66
N ASP A 168 -17.41 29.44 -12.93
CA ASP A 168 -16.21 28.84 -12.36
C ASP A 168 -15.28 28.28 -13.47
N ASP A 169 -14.08 27.80 -13.11
CA ASP A 169 -13.07 27.25 -14.03
C ASP A 169 -13.59 26.12 -14.96
N ASP A 170 -14.67 25.45 -14.59
CA ASP A 170 -15.33 24.38 -15.36
C ASP A 170 -16.56 24.87 -16.15
N PHE A 171 -16.70 26.18 -16.31
CA PHE A 171 -17.77 26.88 -17.02
C PHE A 171 -19.16 26.77 -16.39
N VAL A 172 -19.28 26.22 -15.18
CA VAL A 172 -20.55 26.13 -14.46
C VAL A 172 -20.72 27.36 -13.56
N VAL A 173 -21.92 27.91 -13.51
CA VAL A 173 -22.20 29.08 -12.67
C VAL A 173 -22.73 28.61 -11.31
N ARG A 174 -21.95 28.75 -10.24
CA ARG A 174 -22.36 28.35 -8.88
C ARG A 174 -22.40 29.50 -7.88
N ARG A 175 -21.59 30.54 -8.12
CA ARG A 175 -21.41 31.65 -7.19
C ARG A 175 -22.38 32.78 -7.49
N ALA A 176 -22.79 33.47 -6.44
CA ALA A 176 -23.57 34.69 -6.58
C ALA A 176 -22.71 35.80 -7.23
N PRO A 177 -23.28 36.66 -8.08
CA PRO A 177 -22.56 37.82 -8.61
C PRO A 177 -22.07 38.72 -7.48
N VAL A 178 -20.81 39.17 -7.57
CA VAL A 178 -20.19 40.08 -6.59
C VAL A 178 -20.62 41.53 -6.80
N ALA A 179 -21.23 41.84 -7.96
CA ALA A 179 -21.62 43.18 -8.35
C ALA A 179 -22.63 43.81 -7.35
N PRO A 180 -22.34 44.98 -6.77
CA PRO A 180 -23.26 45.66 -5.85
C PRO A 180 -24.55 46.14 -6.54
N ASP A 181 -24.54 46.29 -7.86
CA ASP A 181 -25.65 46.76 -8.70
C ASP A 181 -26.14 45.67 -9.68
N GLY A 182 -26.27 44.42 -9.22
CA GLY A 182 -26.74 43.32 -10.07
C GLY A 182 -28.19 43.50 -10.53
N PHE A 183 -28.49 43.10 -11.77
CA PHE A 183 -29.82 43.13 -12.39
C PHE A 183 -30.88 42.44 -11.52
N ALA A 184 -30.65 41.19 -11.13
CA ALA A 184 -31.56 40.43 -10.27
C ALA A 184 -31.74 41.07 -8.88
N LEU A 185 -30.70 41.71 -8.33
CA LEU A 185 -30.78 42.40 -7.04
C LEU A 185 -31.69 43.62 -7.13
N ARG A 186 -31.48 44.48 -8.14
CA ARG A 186 -32.30 45.67 -8.43
C ARG A 186 -33.76 45.28 -8.66
N LEU A 187 -34.00 44.25 -9.47
CA LEU A 187 -35.35 43.77 -9.74
C LEU A 187 -36.03 43.22 -8.48
N ALA A 188 -35.30 42.47 -7.66
CA ALA A 188 -35.82 41.99 -6.38
C ALA A 188 -36.19 43.15 -5.43
N GLN A 189 -35.35 44.18 -5.34
CA GLN A 189 -35.63 45.38 -4.52
C GLN A 189 -36.94 46.06 -4.96
N ARG A 190 -37.06 46.37 -6.25
CA ARG A 190 -38.24 47.08 -6.76
C ARG A 190 -39.51 46.26 -6.73
N ALA A 191 -39.41 44.95 -6.96
CA ALA A 191 -40.52 44.05 -6.79
C ALA A 191 -41.02 43.98 -5.34
N ALA A 192 -40.12 44.02 -4.35
CA ALA A 192 -40.51 44.06 -2.94
C ALA A 192 -41.20 45.38 -2.59
N GLU A 193 -40.63 46.50 -3.03
CA GLU A 193 -41.18 47.85 -2.80
C GLU A 193 -42.57 48.03 -3.44
N ALA A 194 -42.74 47.58 -4.69
CA ALA A 194 -44.03 47.65 -5.39
C ALA A 194 -45.14 46.82 -4.70
N ARG A 195 -44.75 45.77 -3.97
CA ARG A 195 -45.66 44.96 -3.14
C ARG A 195 -45.85 45.53 -1.73
N GLY A 196 -45.32 46.71 -1.43
CA GLY A 196 -45.39 47.34 -0.11
C GLY A 196 -44.55 46.64 0.96
N ALA A 197 -43.58 45.82 0.56
CA ALA A 197 -42.66 45.14 1.48
C ALA A 197 -41.32 45.90 1.57
N THR A 198 -40.73 45.94 2.77
CA THR A 198 -39.35 46.40 2.92
C THR A 198 -38.39 45.35 2.36
N PRO A 199 -37.46 45.72 1.46
CA PRO A 199 -36.54 44.75 0.85
C PRO A 199 -35.53 44.24 1.88
N VAL A 200 -35.81 43.09 2.50
CA VAL A 200 -34.84 42.36 3.34
C VAL A 200 -34.02 41.44 2.44
N LEU A 201 -33.04 42.04 1.75
CA LEU A 201 -32.15 41.31 0.87
C LEU A 201 -31.15 40.53 1.71
N ARG A 202 -31.13 39.21 1.54
CA ARG A 202 -30.18 38.35 2.23
C ARG A 202 -28.93 38.19 1.39
N HIS A 203 -27.78 38.41 2.00
CA HIS A 203 -26.49 38.08 1.38
C HIS A 203 -26.30 36.56 1.33
N PHE A 204 -25.78 36.08 0.19
CA PHE A 204 -25.42 34.69 -0.05
C PHE A 204 -24.19 34.64 -0.96
N ASP A 205 -23.40 33.57 -0.83
CA ASP A 205 -22.18 33.37 -1.62
C ASP A 205 -22.42 32.45 -2.82
N TRP A 206 -23.35 31.51 -2.68
CA TRP A 206 -23.65 30.48 -3.68
C TRP A 206 -25.12 30.50 -4.08
N ILE A 207 -25.36 30.21 -5.35
CA ILE A 207 -26.70 30.14 -5.93
C ILE A 207 -27.40 28.88 -5.40
N GLY A 208 -28.52 29.09 -4.71
CA GLY A 208 -29.47 28.07 -4.32
C GLY A 208 -30.42 27.77 -5.47
N TYR A 209 -29.99 26.91 -6.38
CA TYR A 209 -30.80 26.49 -7.52
C TYR A 209 -32.11 25.84 -7.07
N ARG A 210 -33.21 26.19 -7.75
CA ARG A 210 -34.53 25.62 -7.47
C ARG A 210 -34.79 24.30 -8.15
N GLY A 211 -34.10 24.02 -9.24
CA GLY A 211 -34.23 22.81 -10.02
C GLY A 211 -33.55 22.96 -11.37
N PRO A 212 -33.62 21.93 -12.23
CA PRO A 212 -33.14 22.01 -13.60
C PRO A 212 -33.95 23.02 -14.42
N ARG A 213 -33.54 23.24 -15.68
CA ARG A 213 -34.25 24.13 -16.62
C ARG A 213 -35.77 23.87 -16.63
N GLY A 214 -36.55 24.94 -16.70
CA GLY A 214 -38.01 24.89 -16.71
C GLY A 214 -38.63 24.79 -15.31
N THR A 215 -37.89 25.16 -14.26
CA THR A 215 -38.42 25.20 -12.89
C THR A 215 -39.35 26.41 -12.68
N PHE A 216 -39.13 27.49 -13.42
CA PHE A 216 -39.97 28.69 -13.41
C PHE A 216 -41.05 28.62 -14.49
N ASP A 217 -42.25 29.17 -14.20
CA ASP A 217 -43.32 29.30 -15.19
C ASP A 217 -42.82 30.18 -16.34
N THR A 218 -42.66 29.57 -17.51
CA THR A 218 -42.06 30.20 -18.69
C THR A 218 -43.09 30.21 -19.81
N ARG A 219 -43.32 31.39 -20.38
CA ARG A 219 -44.19 31.63 -21.53
C ARG A 219 -43.36 32.23 -22.65
N SER A 220 -43.74 31.96 -23.89
CA SER A 220 -43.09 32.61 -25.03
C SER A 220 -43.46 34.09 -25.04
N TYR A 221 -42.52 34.96 -25.42
CA TYR A 221 -42.68 36.41 -25.40
C TYR A 221 -43.90 36.88 -26.21
N TYR A 222 -44.17 36.28 -27.37
CA TYR A 222 -45.33 36.63 -28.20
C TYR A 222 -46.68 36.39 -27.49
N GLN A 223 -46.76 35.39 -26.59
CA GLN A 223 -47.99 35.07 -25.86
C GLN A 223 -48.43 36.19 -24.91
N ALA A 224 -47.47 37.03 -24.48
CA ALA A 224 -47.77 38.19 -23.66
C ALA A 224 -48.27 39.38 -24.49
N LEU A 225 -47.94 39.45 -25.78
CA LEU A 225 -48.37 40.51 -26.70
C LEU A 225 -49.77 40.27 -27.26
N GLU A 226 -50.09 39.02 -27.58
CA GLU A 226 -51.38 38.67 -28.18
C GLU A 226 -52.49 38.51 -27.13
N PRO A 227 -53.59 39.29 -27.22
CA PRO A 227 -54.72 39.13 -26.32
C PRO A 227 -55.36 37.74 -26.44
N GLY A 228 -55.65 37.10 -25.31
CA GLY A 228 -56.40 35.83 -25.25
C GLY A 228 -55.56 34.55 -25.22
N LEU A 229 -54.24 34.62 -25.43
CA LEU A 229 -53.35 33.46 -25.31
C LEU A 229 -52.98 33.10 -23.86
N LEU A 230 -53.09 34.07 -22.94
CA LEU A 230 -52.88 33.89 -21.51
C LEU A 230 -54.17 34.14 -20.73
N PRO A 231 -54.39 33.47 -19.57
CA PRO A 231 -55.54 33.71 -18.73
C PRO A 231 -55.68 35.19 -18.31
N PRO A 232 -56.91 35.73 -18.12
CA PRO A 232 -57.09 37.09 -17.64
C PRO A 232 -56.39 37.35 -16.29
N GLY A 233 -55.65 38.45 -16.20
CA GLY A 233 -54.92 38.82 -14.97
C GLY A 233 -53.72 37.91 -14.69
N PHE A 234 -53.18 37.24 -15.71
CA PHE A 234 -52.06 36.31 -15.55
C PHE A 234 -50.82 36.98 -14.95
N PHE A 235 -50.58 38.27 -15.25
CA PHE A 235 -49.41 38.99 -14.73
C PHE A 235 -49.63 39.68 -13.39
N LYS A 236 -50.85 39.65 -12.84
CA LYS A 236 -51.19 40.37 -11.61
C LYS A 236 -50.28 39.95 -10.45
N ASP A 237 -49.66 40.94 -9.81
CA ASP A 237 -48.73 40.80 -8.69
C ASP A 237 -47.48 39.95 -9.00
N LYS A 238 -47.23 39.57 -10.27
CA LYS A 238 -46.06 38.76 -10.66
C LYS A 238 -44.84 39.62 -10.96
N ILE A 239 -43.66 39.06 -10.72
CA ILE A 239 -42.39 39.60 -11.24
C ILE A 239 -42.21 39.00 -12.63
N VAL A 240 -42.09 39.85 -13.64
CA VAL A 240 -41.96 39.42 -15.04
C VAL A 240 -40.51 39.62 -15.48
N LEU A 241 -39.86 38.54 -15.87
CA LEU A 241 -38.51 38.56 -16.44
C LEU A 241 -38.57 38.26 -17.92
N VAL A 242 -37.93 39.07 -18.75
CA VAL A 242 -37.97 38.94 -20.20
C VAL A 242 -36.56 38.75 -20.72
N GLY A 243 -36.28 37.66 -21.44
CA GLY A 243 -34.92 37.37 -21.90
C GLY A 243 -34.84 36.19 -22.86
N ARG A 244 -33.66 35.92 -23.41
CA ARG A 244 -33.46 34.89 -24.46
C ARG A 244 -33.47 33.48 -23.87
N SER A 245 -34.05 32.51 -24.60
CA SER A 245 -34.14 31.09 -24.18
C SER A 245 -33.93 30.06 -25.31
N ALA A 246 -33.33 30.48 -26.44
CA ALA A 246 -33.22 29.69 -27.67
C ALA A 246 -32.35 28.40 -27.55
N ARG A 247 -32.64 27.37 -28.37
CA ARG A 247 -32.05 26.01 -28.29
C ARG A 247 -31.15 25.58 -29.48
N THR A 248 -31.15 26.26 -30.63
CA THR A 248 -30.66 25.68 -31.91
C THR A 248 -29.42 26.34 -32.51
N ALA A 249 -28.55 25.50 -33.09
CA ALA A 249 -27.23 25.85 -33.64
C ALA A 249 -27.23 26.76 -34.88
N THR A 250 -28.36 26.92 -35.57
CA THR A 250 -28.45 27.73 -36.79
C THR A 250 -28.28 29.23 -36.55
N GLU A 251 -28.48 29.72 -35.32
CA GLU A 251 -28.26 31.13 -34.95
C GLU A 251 -26.97 31.38 -34.14
N LEU A 252 -26.24 30.33 -33.77
CA LEU A 252 -24.98 30.41 -33.00
C LEU A 252 -23.81 31.05 -33.76
N SER A 253 -24.03 31.50 -35.00
CA SER A 253 -23.00 32.06 -35.86
C SER A 253 -22.91 33.60 -35.84
N ARG A 254 -23.85 34.33 -35.21
CA ARG A 254 -23.82 35.81 -35.21
C ARG A 254 -24.13 36.53 -33.90
N ALA A 255 -24.66 35.87 -32.86
CA ALA A 255 -24.84 36.47 -31.54
C ALA A 255 -24.69 35.41 -30.45
N GLN A 256 -23.92 35.70 -29.39
CA GLN A 256 -23.72 34.84 -28.22
C GLN A 256 -25.07 34.29 -27.72
N ALA A 257 -25.19 32.96 -27.63
CA ALA A 257 -26.32 32.34 -26.96
C ALA A 257 -26.19 32.55 -25.45
N ASP A 258 -27.23 33.11 -24.83
CA ASP A 258 -27.29 33.38 -23.38
C ASP A 258 -27.65 32.09 -22.59
N LEU A 259 -26.73 31.11 -22.65
CA LEU A 259 -26.87 29.79 -22.04
C LEU A 259 -25.61 29.46 -21.22
N PHE A 260 -25.81 29.03 -19.97
CA PHE A 260 -24.73 28.71 -19.03
C PHE A 260 -24.74 27.24 -18.61
N ASN A 261 -23.60 26.68 -18.19
CA ASN A 261 -23.63 25.37 -17.56
C ASN A 261 -24.16 25.49 -16.13
N SER A 262 -25.03 24.55 -15.74
CA SER A 262 -25.56 24.46 -14.37
C SER A 262 -25.11 23.18 -13.64
N PRO A 263 -25.18 23.17 -12.29
CA PRO A 263 -24.88 21.99 -11.47
C PRO A 263 -25.60 20.69 -11.87
N PHE A 264 -26.78 20.79 -12.47
CA PHE A 264 -27.61 19.62 -12.87
C PHE A 264 -27.01 18.81 -14.03
N GLY A 265 -26.00 19.34 -14.72
CA GLY A 265 -25.29 18.64 -15.79
C GLY A 265 -24.49 17.42 -15.32
N THR A 266 -24.16 17.33 -14.03
CA THR A 266 -23.36 16.25 -13.43
C THR A 266 -24.11 14.94 -13.25
N ALA A 267 -25.45 14.99 -13.10
CA ALA A 267 -26.30 13.82 -12.89
C ALA A 267 -27.01 13.32 -14.17
N GLY A 268 -26.51 13.71 -15.35
CA GLY A 268 -27.11 13.35 -16.64
C GLY A 268 -28.29 14.24 -17.09
N GLY A 269 -28.55 15.36 -16.39
CA GLY A 269 -29.54 16.37 -16.81
C GLY A 269 -29.05 17.27 -17.94
N GLU A 270 -29.95 18.12 -18.46
CA GLU A 270 -29.58 19.15 -19.44
C GLU A 270 -28.53 20.09 -18.85
N ARG A 271 -27.38 20.23 -19.54
CA ARG A 271 -26.25 21.05 -19.07
C ARG A 271 -26.53 22.54 -19.20
N LEU A 272 -27.23 22.94 -20.26
CA LEU A 272 -27.44 24.34 -20.64
C LEU A 272 -28.66 24.92 -19.93
N PHE A 273 -28.44 26.02 -19.22
CA PHE A 273 -29.41 26.73 -18.40
C PHE A 273 -29.56 28.17 -18.94
N PRO A 274 -30.78 28.63 -19.28
CA PRO A 274 -30.99 29.98 -19.80
C PRO A 274 -30.56 31.08 -18.83
N GLY A 275 -29.89 32.13 -19.33
CA GLY A 275 -29.48 33.28 -18.52
C GLY A 275 -30.64 33.95 -17.79
N VAL A 276 -31.77 34.16 -18.49
CA VAL A 276 -32.98 34.70 -17.87
C VAL A 276 -33.54 33.81 -16.73
N GLU A 277 -33.39 32.50 -16.80
CA GLU A 277 -33.81 31.58 -15.73
C GLU A 277 -32.82 31.62 -14.55
N LEU A 278 -31.53 31.89 -14.83
CA LEU A 278 -30.52 32.14 -13.81
C LEU A 278 -30.82 33.45 -13.07
N GLN A 279 -31.19 34.52 -13.78
CA GLN A 279 -31.65 35.78 -13.18
C GLN A 279 -32.91 35.55 -12.32
N ALA A 280 -33.87 34.75 -12.77
CA ALA A 280 -35.04 34.36 -11.98
C ALA A 280 -34.65 33.62 -10.69
N THR A 281 -33.66 32.73 -10.77
CA THR A 281 -33.11 32.03 -9.61
C THR A 281 -32.48 33.00 -8.61
N LEU A 282 -31.71 33.98 -9.09
CA LEU A 282 -31.09 35.02 -8.25
C LEU A 282 -32.14 35.91 -7.57
N VAL A 283 -33.16 36.37 -8.30
CA VAL A 283 -34.30 37.12 -7.72
C VAL A 283 -34.96 36.31 -6.60
N ASP A 284 -35.17 35.02 -6.82
CA ASP A 284 -35.73 34.13 -5.80
C ASP A 284 -34.80 33.96 -4.59
N ASN A 285 -33.48 33.88 -4.82
CA ASN A 285 -32.48 33.80 -3.76
C ASN A 285 -32.47 35.06 -2.88
N PHE A 286 -32.59 36.25 -3.48
CA PHE A 286 -32.68 37.51 -2.75
C PHE A 286 -34.00 37.65 -1.96
N LEU A 287 -35.14 37.33 -2.57
CA LEU A 287 -36.47 37.53 -1.97
C LEU A 287 -36.85 36.45 -0.96
N ALA A 288 -36.64 35.17 -1.29
CA ALA A 288 -36.98 34.03 -0.43
C ALA A 288 -35.81 33.61 0.48
N GLY A 289 -34.66 34.30 0.38
CA GLY A 289 -33.45 34.00 1.14
C GLY A 289 -32.84 32.65 0.79
N ALA A 290 -33.03 32.19 -0.45
CA ALA A 290 -32.78 30.81 -0.88
C ALA A 290 -31.32 30.50 -1.23
N GLY A 291 -30.48 31.52 -1.36
CA GLY A 291 -29.06 31.33 -1.60
C GLY A 291 -28.33 30.71 -0.41
N LEU A 292 -27.19 30.09 -0.69
CA LEU A 292 -26.37 29.44 0.33
C LEU A 292 -25.22 30.33 0.77
N ARG A 293 -24.87 30.21 2.05
CA ARG A 293 -23.72 30.89 2.65
C ARG A 293 -22.61 29.88 2.94
N SER A 294 -21.37 30.32 2.81
CA SER A 294 -20.21 29.49 3.10
C SER A 294 -20.00 29.36 4.60
N VAL A 295 -19.72 28.15 5.06
CA VAL A 295 -19.21 27.96 6.42
C VAL A 295 -17.73 28.37 6.45
N PRO A 296 -17.29 29.19 7.44
CA PRO A 296 -15.90 29.60 7.54
C PRO A 296 -14.94 28.40 7.58
N GLU A 297 -13.85 28.47 6.82
CA GLU A 297 -12.87 27.38 6.67
C GLU A 297 -12.25 26.93 8.02
N GLY A 298 -12.20 27.84 9.00
CA GLY A 298 -11.71 27.54 10.35
C GLY A 298 -12.43 26.38 11.03
N TRP A 299 -13.71 26.13 10.72
CA TRP A 299 -14.46 24.99 11.27
C TRP A 299 -13.96 23.64 10.75
N SER A 300 -13.61 23.57 9.46
CA SER A 300 -13.00 22.37 8.88
C SER A 300 -11.65 22.07 9.52
N LEU A 301 -10.83 23.09 9.74
CA LEU A 301 -9.53 22.95 10.40
C LEU A 301 -9.68 22.54 11.88
N ALA A 302 -10.63 23.16 12.61
CA ALA A 302 -10.93 22.80 13.98
C ALA A 302 -11.39 21.35 14.12
N LEU A 303 -12.21 20.86 13.18
CA LEU A 303 -12.63 19.47 13.15
C LEU A 303 -11.46 18.52 12.89
N ILE A 304 -10.59 18.81 11.91
CA ILE A 304 -9.39 18.00 11.66
C ILE A 304 -8.49 17.94 12.90
N ALA A 305 -8.30 19.07 13.58
CA ALA A 305 -7.54 19.13 14.84
C ALA A 305 -8.18 18.29 15.95
N ALA A 306 -9.51 18.27 16.05
CA ALA A 306 -10.25 17.44 17.01
C ALA A 306 -10.22 15.94 16.66
N LEU A 307 -10.21 15.59 15.37
CA LEU A 307 -10.15 14.21 14.89
C LEU A 307 -8.77 13.58 15.07
N LEU A 308 -7.70 14.38 15.04
CA LEU A 308 -6.33 13.89 15.22
C LEU A 308 -6.16 13.05 16.50
N PRO A 309 -6.43 13.54 17.72
CA PRO A 309 -6.27 12.73 18.92
C PRO A 309 -7.22 11.51 18.95
N LEU A 310 -8.43 11.63 18.42
CA LEU A 310 -9.41 10.52 18.37
C LEU A 310 -8.92 9.37 17.49
N LEU A 311 -8.49 9.66 16.26
CA LEU A 311 -8.03 8.65 15.32
C LEU A 311 -6.69 8.04 15.74
N LEU A 312 -5.81 8.84 16.35
CA LEU A 312 -4.57 8.32 16.94
C LEU A 312 -4.84 7.42 18.14
N TRP A 313 -5.81 7.75 19.00
CA TRP A 313 -6.24 6.88 20.08
C TRP A 313 -6.82 5.57 19.54
N ALA A 314 -7.70 5.65 18.54
CA ALA A 314 -8.34 4.49 17.93
C ALA A 314 -7.31 3.53 17.31
N ASN A 315 -6.34 4.06 16.54
CA ASN A 315 -5.30 3.26 15.92
C ASN A 315 -4.32 2.62 16.93
N ARG A 316 -4.31 3.10 18.18
CA ARG A 316 -3.50 2.52 19.28
C ARG A 316 -4.27 1.53 20.15
N ARG A 317 -5.58 1.69 20.28
CA ARG A 317 -6.42 0.94 21.24
C ARG A 317 -7.29 -0.12 20.58
N LEU A 318 -7.75 0.11 19.36
CA LEU A 318 -8.62 -0.80 18.63
C LEU A 318 -7.78 -1.71 17.74
N HIS A 319 -8.34 -2.86 17.37
CA HIS A 319 -7.83 -3.66 16.25
C HIS A 319 -7.88 -2.83 14.95
N THR A 320 -7.04 -3.17 13.98
CA THR A 320 -6.92 -2.44 12.70
C THR A 320 -8.27 -2.26 11.98
N ALA A 321 -9.10 -3.32 11.96
CA ALA A 321 -10.45 -3.26 11.39
C ALA A 321 -11.37 -2.30 12.16
N GLY A 322 -11.26 -2.25 13.49
CA GLY A 322 -12.06 -1.35 14.33
C GLY A 322 -11.67 0.12 14.13
N ALA A 323 -10.37 0.41 14.02
CA ALA A 323 -9.90 1.76 13.70
C ALA A 323 -10.33 2.19 12.27
N ALA A 324 -10.28 1.28 11.30
CA ALA A 324 -10.77 1.53 9.94
C ALA A 324 -12.29 1.82 9.92
N ALA A 325 -13.07 1.03 10.65
CA ALA A 325 -14.51 1.21 10.76
C ALA A 325 -14.87 2.56 11.42
N LEU A 326 -14.14 2.97 12.46
CA LEU A 326 -14.31 4.29 13.07
C LEU A 326 -14.00 5.41 12.07
N ALA A 327 -12.89 5.33 11.34
CA ALA A 327 -12.53 6.32 10.33
C ALA A 327 -13.59 6.42 9.22
N ALA A 328 -14.10 5.29 8.73
CA ALA A 328 -15.20 5.26 7.77
C ALA A 328 -16.50 5.87 8.34
N GLY A 329 -16.83 5.56 9.60
CA GLY A 329 -17.98 6.16 10.29
C GLY A 329 -17.86 7.68 10.41
N VAL A 330 -16.67 8.20 10.73
CA VAL A 330 -16.39 9.64 10.75
C VAL A 330 -16.61 10.28 9.38
N VAL A 331 -16.14 9.64 8.30
CA VAL A 331 -16.36 10.13 6.92
C VAL A 331 -17.85 10.21 6.59
N VAL A 332 -18.62 9.17 6.94
CA VAL A 332 -20.08 9.15 6.72
C VAL A 332 -20.78 10.26 7.52
N VAL A 333 -20.38 10.47 8.78
CA VAL A 333 -20.93 11.55 9.61
C VAL A 333 -20.63 12.92 9.02
N ILE A 334 -19.40 13.18 8.55
CA ILE A 334 -19.03 14.45 7.93
C ILE A 334 -19.88 14.70 6.68
N ALA A 335 -20.01 13.70 5.80
CA ALA A 335 -20.84 13.82 4.59
C ALA A 335 -22.32 14.06 4.93
N GLY A 336 -22.85 13.34 5.93
CA GLY A 336 -24.23 13.52 6.39
C GLY A 336 -24.50 14.90 7.01
N VAL A 337 -23.56 15.42 7.81
CA VAL A 337 -23.66 16.77 8.39
C VAL A 337 -23.57 17.84 7.30
N SER A 338 -22.65 17.69 6.34
CA SER A 338 -22.55 18.61 5.18
C SER A 338 -23.85 18.63 4.37
N TRP A 339 -24.41 17.47 4.05
CA TRP A 339 -25.72 17.37 3.38
C TRP A 339 -26.85 18.01 4.20
N TRP A 340 -26.89 17.77 5.52
CA TRP A 340 -27.92 18.34 6.39
C TRP A 340 -27.84 19.87 6.48
N LEU A 341 -26.62 20.42 6.63
CA LEU A 341 -26.37 21.87 6.62
C LEU A 341 -26.76 22.49 5.28
N PHE A 342 -26.46 21.81 4.17
CA PHE A 342 -26.82 22.24 2.83
C PHE A 342 -28.34 22.29 2.65
N ALA A 343 -29.03 21.18 2.94
CA ALA A 343 -30.46 21.00 2.69
C ALA A 343 -31.36 21.83 3.62
N GLN A 344 -31.01 21.91 4.91
CA GLN A 344 -31.90 22.49 5.93
C GLN A 344 -31.49 23.93 6.31
N TRP A 345 -30.19 24.21 6.39
CA TRP A 345 -29.68 25.49 6.89
C TRP A 345 -29.16 26.42 5.79
N ARG A 346 -29.16 25.97 4.53
CA ARG A 346 -28.61 26.71 3.37
C ARG A 346 -27.16 27.11 3.60
N LEU A 347 -26.40 26.22 4.22
CA LEU A 347 -24.98 26.41 4.51
C LEU A 347 -24.15 25.45 3.66
N TRP A 348 -23.26 26.00 2.84
CA TRP A 348 -22.26 25.23 2.13
C TRP A 348 -21.05 24.99 3.04
N TRP A 349 -20.94 23.77 3.55
CA TRP A 349 -19.76 23.28 4.25
C TRP A 349 -19.06 22.21 3.42
N PRO A 350 -17.97 22.55 2.70
CA PRO A 350 -17.30 21.60 1.83
C PRO A 350 -16.81 20.37 2.61
N PRO A 351 -17.32 19.15 2.31
CA PRO A 351 -16.97 17.96 3.09
C PRO A 351 -15.56 17.44 2.74
N MET A 352 -15.02 17.85 1.59
CA MET A 352 -13.80 17.28 1.01
C MET A 352 -12.59 17.43 1.92
N LEU A 353 -12.36 18.63 2.46
CA LEU A 353 -11.22 18.92 3.34
C LEU A 353 -11.24 18.08 4.63
N PRO A 354 -12.31 18.10 5.46
CA PRO A 354 -12.35 17.30 6.68
C PRO A 354 -12.36 15.79 6.41
N VAL A 355 -12.99 15.31 5.33
CA VAL A 355 -12.93 13.89 4.93
C VAL A 355 -11.51 13.47 4.57
N ALA A 356 -10.84 14.22 3.69
CA ALA A 356 -9.46 13.93 3.31
C ALA A 356 -8.51 14.02 4.50
N GLY A 357 -8.73 14.98 5.41
CA GLY A 357 -7.98 15.09 6.66
C GLY A 357 -8.12 13.86 7.55
N ALA A 358 -9.34 13.37 7.76
CA ALA A 358 -9.59 12.15 8.53
C ALA A 358 -8.90 10.92 7.91
N LEU A 359 -9.01 10.76 6.59
CA LEU A 359 -8.36 9.66 5.85
C LEU A 359 -6.83 9.76 5.88
N ALA A 360 -6.26 10.96 5.74
CA ALA A 360 -4.83 11.20 5.81
C ALA A 360 -4.26 10.88 7.20
N ILE A 361 -4.96 11.30 8.27
CA ILE A 361 -4.57 11.00 9.66
C ILE A 361 -4.58 9.48 9.89
N TYR A 362 -5.68 8.82 9.56
CA TYR A 362 -5.81 7.36 9.71
C TYR A 362 -4.75 6.62 8.88
N GLY A 363 -4.60 6.96 7.60
CA GLY A 363 -3.67 6.33 6.68
C GLY A 363 -2.21 6.48 7.12
N ALA A 364 -1.79 7.68 7.53
CA ALA A 364 -0.44 7.92 8.02
C ALA A 364 -0.14 7.11 9.29
N ALA A 365 -1.07 7.09 10.25
CA ALA A 365 -0.90 6.35 11.48
C ALA A 365 -0.88 4.82 11.22
N ALA A 366 -1.75 4.32 10.34
CA ALA A 366 -1.79 2.92 9.93
C ALA A 366 -0.51 2.49 9.21
N LEU A 367 0.03 3.34 8.32
CA LEU A 367 1.28 3.07 7.59
C LEU A 367 2.48 2.94 8.54
N VAL A 368 2.62 3.86 9.50
CA VAL A 368 3.67 3.78 10.53
C VAL A 368 3.50 2.53 11.40
N GLY A 369 2.26 2.21 11.77
CA GLY A 369 1.93 0.99 12.50
C GLY A 369 2.35 -0.28 11.74
N TYR A 370 1.99 -0.36 10.46
CA TYR A 370 2.35 -1.47 9.57
C TYR A 370 3.86 -1.60 9.39
N ALA A 371 4.57 -0.49 9.15
CA ALA A 371 6.02 -0.48 9.04
C ALA A 371 6.70 -0.99 10.31
N ALA A 372 6.22 -0.58 11.49
CA ALA A 372 6.73 -1.03 12.78
C ALA A 372 6.52 -2.54 13.00
N VAL A 373 5.34 -3.08 12.64
CA VAL A 373 5.06 -4.52 12.71
C VAL A 373 5.98 -5.30 11.76
N ARG A 374 6.15 -4.82 10.52
CA ARG A 374 7.00 -5.46 9.51
C ARG A 374 8.47 -5.48 9.93
N GLN A 375 8.96 -4.39 10.53
CA GLN A 375 10.34 -4.31 11.02
C GLN A 375 10.59 -5.26 12.19
N ARG A 376 9.66 -5.35 13.15
CA ARG A 376 9.75 -6.32 14.25
C ARG A 376 9.77 -7.76 13.75
N ALA A 377 8.92 -8.10 12.78
CA ALA A 377 8.89 -9.43 12.17
C ALA A 377 10.23 -9.78 11.50
N ARG A 378 10.86 -8.82 10.79
CA ARG A 378 12.20 -9.01 10.19
C ARG A 378 13.29 -9.19 11.25
N GLN A 379 13.27 -8.40 12.32
CA GLN A 379 14.24 -8.52 13.42
C GLN A 379 14.14 -9.87 14.12
N ILE A 380 12.92 -10.33 14.41
CA ILE A 380 12.69 -11.65 15.00
C ILE A 380 13.24 -12.75 14.07
N ARG A 381 12.92 -12.71 12.77
CA ARG A 381 13.46 -13.67 11.79
C ARG A 381 14.99 -13.66 11.71
N ALA A 382 15.61 -12.49 11.73
CA ALA A 382 17.06 -12.35 11.70
C ALA A 382 17.74 -12.96 12.95
N MET A 383 17.13 -12.83 14.13
CA MET A 383 17.64 -13.47 15.34
C MET A 383 17.52 -15.01 15.28
N PHE A 384 16.41 -15.53 14.75
CA PHE A 384 16.25 -16.99 14.60
C PHE A 384 17.16 -17.60 13.54
N ALA A 385 17.50 -16.86 12.48
CA ALA A 385 18.40 -17.31 11.42
C ALA A 385 19.85 -17.54 11.89
N GLN A 386 20.24 -17.02 13.05
CA GLN A 386 21.57 -17.28 13.64
C GLN A 386 21.68 -18.67 14.27
N TYR A 387 20.55 -19.33 14.56
CA TYR A 387 20.52 -20.62 15.25
C TYR A 387 20.02 -21.78 14.38
N THR A 388 19.53 -21.51 13.17
CA THR A 388 18.92 -22.53 12.31
C THR A 388 18.95 -22.08 10.84
N PRO A 389 19.26 -22.96 9.86
CA PRO A 389 19.26 -22.60 8.44
C PRO A 389 17.97 -21.89 7.99
N PRO A 390 18.03 -20.91 7.07
CA PRO A 390 16.87 -20.13 6.65
C PRO A 390 15.69 -20.98 6.15
N ALA A 391 15.97 -22.12 5.51
CA ALA A 391 14.98 -23.06 5.02
C ALA A 391 14.18 -23.71 6.17
N VAL A 392 14.85 -24.02 7.29
CA VAL A 392 14.21 -24.62 8.47
C VAL A 392 13.37 -23.58 9.21
N VAL A 393 13.88 -22.36 9.40
CA VAL A 393 13.10 -21.25 10.01
C VAL A 393 11.84 -20.96 9.20
N SER A 394 11.95 -20.92 7.87
CA SER A 394 10.81 -20.69 6.97
C SER A 394 9.75 -21.79 7.10
N ARG A 395 10.19 -23.05 7.23
CA ARG A 395 9.30 -24.21 7.40
C ARG A 395 8.64 -24.25 8.78
N LEU A 396 9.35 -23.87 9.85
CA LEU A 396 8.80 -23.75 11.20
C LEU A 396 7.76 -22.63 11.33
N ILE A 397 7.92 -21.53 10.58
CA ILE A 397 6.90 -20.47 10.48
C ILE A 397 5.67 -20.98 9.72
N ALA A 398 5.87 -21.77 8.66
CA ALA A 398 4.78 -22.32 7.86
C ALA A 398 4.00 -23.43 8.59
N GLN A 399 4.69 -24.22 9.43
CA GLN A 399 4.14 -25.36 10.17
C GLN A 399 4.58 -25.32 11.64
N PRO A 400 3.91 -24.52 12.48
CA PRO A 400 4.27 -24.35 13.89
C PRO A 400 4.21 -25.65 14.71
N GLU A 401 3.41 -26.64 14.28
CA GLU A 401 3.30 -27.95 14.92
C GLU A 401 4.63 -28.74 14.99
N LEU A 402 5.60 -28.46 14.11
CA LEU A 402 6.93 -29.07 14.12
C LEU A 402 7.78 -28.67 15.35
N LEU A 403 7.37 -27.64 16.11
CA LEU A 403 8.03 -27.19 17.34
C LEU A 403 7.61 -27.97 18.60
N ARG A 404 6.67 -28.92 18.50
CA ARG A 404 6.23 -29.71 19.66
C ARG A 404 7.31 -30.68 20.12
N LEU A 405 7.32 -30.98 21.42
CA LEU A 405 8.14 -32.04 22.01
C LEU A 405 7.79 -33.39 21.39
N GLY A 406 8.82 -34.18 21.12
CA GLY A 406 8.70 -35.43 20.39
C GLY A 406 9.64 -35.47 19.19
N GLY A 407 9.81 -36.66 18.64
CA GLY A 407 10.64 -36.87 17.47
C GLY A 407 10.10 -38.00 16.63
N GLU A 408 10.57 -38.04 15.40
CA GLU A 408 10.22 -39.07 14.42
C GLU A 408 11.43 -39.99 14.22
N ALA A 409 11.16 -41.29 14.15
CA ALA A 409 12.19 -42.27 13.82
C ALA A 409 12.54 -42.13 12.33
N ARG A 410 13.72 -41.60 12.04
CA ARG A 410 14.24 -41.41 10.68
C ARG A 410 15.61 -42.03 10.54
N GLU A 411 15.91 -42.48 9.33
CA GLU A 411 17.28 -42.78 8.95
C GLU A 411 17.98 -41.48 8.59
N VAL A 412 19.17 -41.28 9.14
CA VAL A 412 20.00 -40.10 8.93
C VAL A 412 21.45 -40.52 8.84
N THR A 413 22.28 -39.70 8.20
CA THR A 413 23.73 -39.82 8.31
C THR A 413 24.24 -38.86 9.36
N LEU A 414 24.87 -39.41 10.39
CA LEU A 414 25.45 -38.68 11.52
C LEU A 414 26.92 -38.44 11.27
N MET A 415 27.38 -37.24 11.63
CA MET A 415 28.77 -36.82 11.63
C MET A 415 29.16 -36.38 13.03
N PHE A 416 30.30 -36.89 13.49
CA PHE A 416 31.04 -36.34 14.61
C PHE A 416 32.41 -35.91 14.14
N THR A 417 32.83 -34.72 14.54
CA THR A 417 34.20 -34.25 14.37
C THR A 417 34.88 -34.10 15.72
N ASP A 418 36.21 -34.14 15.75
CA ASP A 418 37.03 -33.82 16.92
C ASP A 418 38.36 -33.23 16.47
N LEU A 419 38.99 -32.39 17.30
CA LEU A 419 40.35 -31.89 17.02
C LEU A 419 41.38 -32.78 17.73
N ALA A 420 42.21 -33.44 16.93
CA ALA A 420 43.24 -34.34 17.44
C ALA A 420 44.19 -33.62 18.40
N HIS A 421 44.33 -34.17 19.61
CA HIS A 421 45.19 -33.64 20.68
C HIS A 421 44.78 -32.25 21.21
N PHE A 422 43.53 -31.83 21.00
CA PHE A 422 43.08 -30.50 21.42
C PHE A 422 43.09 -30.31 22.94
N THR A 423 42.82 -31.33 23.75
CA THR A 423 42.92 -31.21 25.22
C THR A 423 44.31 -30.76 25.64
N THR A 424 45.37 -31.41 25.12
CA THR A 424 46.76 -31.02 25.38
C THR A 424 47.10 -29.65 24.81
N LEU A 425 46.53 -29.30 23.66
CA LEU A 425 46.68 -27.97 23.04
C LEU A 425 46.06 -26.87 23.94
N SER A 426 44.86 -27.12 24.47
CA SER A 426 44.11 -26.17 25.31
C SER A 426 44.78 -25.90 26.66
N GLU A 427 45.55 -26.87 27.19
CA GLU A 427 46.38 -26.68 28.38
C GLU A 427 47.56 -25.73 28.15
N GLN A 428 48.00 -25.58 26.89
CA GLN A 428 49.13 -24.73 26.49
C GLN A 428 48.71 -23.35 25.99
N LEU A 429 47.43 -23.17 25.66
CA LEU A 429 46.86 -21.92 25.16
C LEU A 429 46.20 -21.11 26.29
N THR A 430 46.12 -19.78 26.12
CA THR A 430 45.24 -18.98 26.99
C THR A 430 43.77 -19.25 26.68
N ALA A 431 42.87 -18.85 27.58
CA ALA A 431 41.43 -18.98 27.36
C ALA A 431 40.98 -18.21 26.10
N GLU A 432 41.52 -17.01 25.88
CA GLU A 432 41.23 -16.17 24.71
C GLU A 432 41.70 -16.85 23.41
N GLN A 433 42.92 -17.38 23.40
CA GLN A 433 43.46 -18.11 22.25
C GLN A 433 42.68 -19.38 21.96
N THR A 434 42.25 -20.10 23.00
CA THR A 434 41.42 -21.30 22.86
C THR A 434 40.08 -20.95 22.21
N VAL A 435 39.42 -19.86 22.66
CA VAL A 435 38.18 -19.36 22.05
C VAL A 435 38.42 -18.89 20.61
N GLU A 436 39.53 -18.24 20.32
CA GLU A 436 39.89 -17.81 18.96
C GLU A 436 40.05 -18.99 17.99
N VAL A 437 40.76 -20.05 18.42
CA VAL A 437 40.93 -21.28 17.64
C VAL A 437 39.58 -21.96 17.40
N LEU A 438 38.78 -22.16 18.45
CA LEU A 438 37.46 -22.80 18.34
C LEU A 438 36.50 -21.98 17.46
N THR A 439 36.48 -20.66 17.63
CA THR A 439 35.62 -19.79 16.82
C THR A 439 36.03 -19.82 15.35
N GLY A 440 37.34 -19.78 15.06
CA GLY A 440 37.85 -19.93 13.69
C GLY A 440 37.48 -21.28 13.08
N TYR A 441 37.64 -22.36 13.85
CA TYR A 441 37.25 -23.70 13.45
C TYR A 441 35.74 -23.82 13.15
N PHE A 442 34.87 -23.41 14.08
CA PHE A 442 33.43 -23.48 13.88
C PHE A 442 32.93 -22.61 12.73
N ASN A 443 33.54 -21.43 12.53
CA ASN A 443 33.23 -20.54 11.41
C ASN A 443 33.64 -21.13 10.05
N ALA A 444 34.67 -21.97 10.00
CA ALA A 444 35.08 -22.67 8.80
C ALA A 444 34.20 -23.90 8.50
N MET A 445 33.83 -24.67 9.53
CA MET A 445 33.11 -25.93 9.35
C MET A 445 31.58 -25.77 9.19
N THR A 446 30.96 -24.88 9.97
CA THR A 446 29.49 -24.71 9.97
C THR A 446 28.91 -24.36 8.59
N PRO A 447 29.51 -23.44 7.80
CA PRO A 447 29.01 -23.16 6.46
C PRO A 447 29.04 -24.37 5.52
N ILE A 448 30.02 -25.27 5.67
CA ILE A 448 30.14 -26.49 4.85
C ILE A 448 29.01 -27.47 5.17
N VAL A 449 28.67 -27.65 6.46
CA VAL A 449 27.51 -28.45 6.89
C VAL A 449 26.25 -27.90 6.22
N HIS A 450 26.01 -26.59 6.31
CA HIS A 450 24.80 -25.99 5.75
C HIS A 450 24.74 -26.01 4.22
N ALA A 451 25.88 -25.80 3.55
CA ALA A 451 25.97 -25.81 2.08
C ALA A 451 25.63 -27.19 1.48
N THR A 452 25.87 -28.26 2.24
CA THR A 452 25.55 -29.64 1.88
C THR A 452 24.20 -30.11 2.42
N GLY A 453 23.37 -29.20 2.95
CA GLY A 453 22.03 -29.55 3.45
C GLY A 453 22.00 -30.19 4.85
N GLY A 454 23.12 -30.19 5.57
CA GLY A 454 23.23 -30.71 6.92
C GLY A 454 22.70 -29.74 7.99
N THR A 455 22.31 -30.32 9.12
CA THR A 455 21.92 -29.60 10.33
C THR A 455 22.99 -29.80 11.40
N VAL A 456 23.56 -28.70 11.92
CA VAL A 456 24.41 -28.75 13.12
C VAL A 456 23.50 -28.95 14.32
N ASP A 457 23.71 -30.03 15.07
CA ASP A 457 22.96 -30.32 16.30
C ASP A 457 23.52 -29.46 17.45
N LYS A 458 24.81 -29.63 17.74
CA LYS A 458 25.50 -28.89 18.80
C LYS A 458 27.02 -28.95 18.64
N PHE A 459 27.68 -28.05 19.36
CA PHE A 459 29.12 -28.10 19.63
C PHE A 459 29.35 -28.78 20.99
N ILE A 460 30.32 -29.70 21.06
CA ILE A 460 30.66 -30.46 22.27
C ILE A 460 32.15 -30.27 22.53
N GLY A 461 32.54 -29.24 23.29
CA GLY A 461 33.95 -28.88 23.42
C GLY A 461 34.49 -28.38 22.07
N ASP A 462 35.43 -29.11 21.49
CA ASP A 462 36.02 -28.92 20.17
C ASP A 462 35.35 -29.74 19.05
N ALA A 463 34.40 -30.59 19.40
CA ALA A 463 33.66 -31.43 18.46
C ALA A 463 32.45 -30.72 17.83
N VAL A 464 32.18 -31.03 16.56
CA VAL A 464 30.93 -30.68 15.87
C VAL A 464 30.09 -31.95 15.70
N MET A 465 28.85 -31.91 16.19
CA MET A 465 27.85 -32.94 15.90
C MET A 465 26.87 -32.40 14.85
N ALA A 466 26.75 -33.10 13.73
CA ALA A 466 25.85 -32.75 12.65
C ALA A 466 25.15 -33.99 12.06
N PHE A 467 24.03 -33.79 11.37
CA PHE A 467 23.34 -34.85 10.65
C PHE A 467 22.65 -34.36 9.37
N TRP A 468 22.44 -35.29 8.44
CA TRP A 468 21.73 -35.10 7.17
C TRP A 468 20.51 -36.02 7.09
N GLY A 469 19.47 -35.62 6.36
CA GLY A 469 18.19 -36.34 6.28
C GLY A 469 17.10 -35.84 7.23
N ALA A 470 17.41 -34.85 8.06
CA ALA A 470 16.44 -34.15 8.91
C ALA A 470 16.87 -32.68 9.16
N PRO A 471 15.92 -31.75 9.43
CA PRO A 471 14.46 -31.93 9.46
C PRO A 471 13.83 -32.09 8.07
N LEU A 472 14.51 -31.65 7.02
CA LEU A 472 14.08 -31.83 5.64
C LEU A 472 14.46 -33.23 5.16
N PRO A 473 13.57 -33.96 4.46
CA PRO A 473 13.93 -35.25 3.88
C PRO A 473 14.98 -35.04 2.79
N ASP A 474 15.99 -35.89 2.80
CA ASP A 474 17.09 -35.88 1.83
C ASP A 474 17.43 -37.33 1.51
N ALA A 475 17.13 -37.79 0.31
CA ALA A 475 17.40 -39.17 -0.11
C ALA A 475 18.89 -39.43 -0.34
N GLN A 476 19.71 -38.39 -0.45
CA GLN A 476 21.15 -38.45 -0.70
C GLN A 476 21.94 -38.03 0.55
N HIS A 477 21.34 -38.14 1.75
CA HIS A 477 21.94 -37.68 3.00
C HIS A 477 23.33 -38.26 3.27
N ALA A 478 23.58 -39.52 2.87
CA ALA A 478 24.88 -40.16 3.01
C ALA A 478 25.95 -39.53 2.10
N GLU A 479 25.61 -39.27 0.84
CA GLU A 479 26.49 -38.63 -0.14
C GLU A 479 26.83 -37.20 0.29
N HIS A 480 25.82 -36.41 0.67
CA HIS A 480 26.02 -35.06 1.15
C HIS A 480 26.91 -34.98 2.39
N ALA A 481 26.73 -35.90 3.35
CA ALA A 481 27.56 -35.97 4.55
C ALA A 481 29.02 -36.31 4.23
N VAL A 482 29.28 -37.22 3.29
CA VAL A 482 30.66 -37.56 2.87
C VAL A 482 31.29 -36.41 2.09
N HIS A 483 30.56 -35.76 1.19
CA HIS A 483 31.03 -34.52 0.53
C HIS A 483 31.37 -33.43 1.55
N ALA A 484 30.54 -33.26 2.59
CA ALA A 484 30.81 -32.33 3.67
C ALA A 484 32.12 -32.69 4.40
N ALA A 485 32.33 -33.97 4.73
CA ALA A 485 33.55 -34.42 5.41
C ALA A 485 34.81 -34.15 4.57
N VAL A 486 34.76 -34.44 3.26
CA VAL A 486 35.87 -34.17 2.34
C VAL A 486 36.15 -32.66 2.24
N ALA A 487 35.11 -31.84 2.05
CA ALA A 487 35.24 -30.39 1.99
C ALA A 487 35.77 -29.79 3.30
N MET A 488 35.33 -30.33 4.44
CA MET A 488 35.84 -29.96 5.78
C MET A 488 37.32 -30.26 5.93
N GLN A 489 37.78 -31.45 5.51
CA GLN A 489 39.20 -31.79 5.51
C GLN A 489 40.01 -30.87 4.60
N GLN A 490 39.50 -30.54 3.41
CA GLN A 490 40.15 -29.60 2.49
C GLN A 490 40.23 -28.17 3.08
N ALA A 491 39.20 -27.74 3.82
CA ALA A 491 39.16 -26.43 4.49
C ALA A 491 40.14 -26.30 5.66
N MET A 492 40.69 -27.42 6.18
CA MET A 492 41.70 -27.37 7.24
C MET A 492 43.01 -26.72 6.77
N ALA A 493 43.42 -26.92 5.52
CA ALA A 493 44.67 -26.37 5.01
C ALA A 493 44.73 -24.82 5.09
N PRO A 494 43.76 -24.06 4.54
CA PRO A 494 43.75 -22.61 4.67
C PRO A 494 43.54 -22.15 6.12
N LEU A 495 42.71 -22.86 6.91
CA LEU A 495 42.51 -22.53 8.33
C LEU A 495 43.81 -22.65 9.14
N VAL A 496 44.56 -23.74 8.96
CA VAL A 496 45.83 -23.95 9.65
C VAL A 496 46.88 -22.94 9.20
N ALA A 497 46.90 -22.54 7.92
CA ALA A 497 47.78 -21.49 7.43
C ALA A 497 47.50 -20.14 8.12
N ASP A 498 46.22 -19.78 8.25
CA ASP A 498 45.78 -18.56 8.93
C ASP A 498 46.06 -18.58 10.44
N LEU A 499 45.85 -19.71 11.12
CA LEU A 499 46.22 -19.89 12.52
C LEU A 499 47.74 -19.72 12.73
N ARG A 500 48.56 -20.33 11.87
CA ARG A 500 50.02 -20.19 11.92
C ARG A 500 50.46 -18.73 11.69
N ALA A 501 49.83 -18.02 10.77
CA ALA A 501 50.12 -16.61 10.52
C ALA A 501 49.86 -15.72 11.75
N ARG A 502 48.91 -16.14 12.61
CA ARG A 502 48.59 -15.49 13.89
C ARG A 502 49.40 -16.03 15.08
N GLY A 503 50.37 -16.91 14.83
CA GLY A 503 51.21 -17.52 15.88
C GLY A 503 50.52 -18.60 16.71
N LEU A 504 49.38 -19.11 16.24
CA LEU A 504 48.63 -20.19 16.89
C LEU A 504 49.07 -21.57 16.37
N PRO A 505 48.98 -22.62 17.20
CA PRO A 505 49.41 -23.96 16.83
C PRO A 505 48.51 -24.58 15.75
N PRO A 506 49.04 -25.48 14.91
CA PRO A 506 48.24 -26.19 13.93
C PRO A 506 47.25 -27.15 14.60
N ILE A 507 46.10 -27.32 13.98
CA ILE A 507 45.04 -28.25 14.42
C ILE A 507 44.77 -29.29 13.33
N HIS A 508 44.36 -30.49 13.74
CA HIS A 508 44.03 -31.59 12.85
C HIS A 508 42.65 -32.12 13.22
N MET A 509 41.78 -32.32 12.22
CA MET A 509 40.41 -32.77 12.44
C MET A 509 40.27 -34.25 12.10
N ARG A 510 39.51 -34.96 12.93
CA ARG A 510 39.03 -36.31 12.66
C ARG A 510 37.52 -36.28 12.48
N ILE A 511 37.01 -37.14 11.61
CA ILE A 511 35.59 -37.20 11.25
C ILE A 511 35.12 -38.65 11.27
N GLY A 512 34.03 -38.91 11.99
CA GLY A 512 33.32 -40.19 12.00
C GLY A 512 31.93 -40.06 11.38
N LEU A 513 31.62 -40.93 10.42
CA LEU A 513 30.35 -40.96 9.70
C LEU A 513 29.63 -42.30 9.86
N HIS A 514 28.37 -42.26 10.25
CA HIS A 514 27.53 -43.45 10.30
C HIS A 514 26.09 -43.14 9.90
N THR A 515 25.52 -44.03 9.09
CA THR A 515 24.12 -43.96 8.67
C THR A 515 23.31 -44.99 9.43
N GLY A 516 22.22 -44.54 10.07
CA GLY A 516 21.37 -45.41 10.84
C GLY A 516 20.08 -44.74 11.29
N ARG A 517 19.15 -45.56 11.80
CA ARG A 517 17.87 -45.08 12.32
C ARG A 517 18.04 -44.46 13.71
N VAL A 518 17.57 -43.23 13.85
CA VAL A 518 17.51 -42.49 15.13
C VAL A 518 16.17 -41.80 15.26
N VAL A 519 15.85 -41.36 16.47
CA VAL A 519 14.74 -40.43 16.70
C VAL A 519 15.30 -39.02 16.58
N VAL A 520 14.82 -38.25 15.60
CA VAL A 520 15.17 -36.83 15.45
C VAL A 520 13.97 -35.99 15.87
N GLY A 521 14.19 -35.01 16.73
CA GLY A 521 13.12 -34.12 17.17
C GLY A 521 13.52 -33.20 18.31
N ASN A 522 12.53 -32.51 18.86
CA ASN A 522 12.72 -31.64 20.01
C ASN A 522 12.75 -32.49 21.29
N VAL A 523 13.95 -32.64 21.86
CA VAL A 523 14.17 -33.44 23.08
C VAL A 523 14.66 -32.55 24.22
N GLY A 524 14.07 -32.74 25.40
CA GLY A 524 14.39 -31.99 26.62
C GLY A 524 13.17 -31.86 27.53
N SER A 525 13.14 -30.81 28.36
CA SER A 525 11.99 -30.46 29.18
C SER A 525 11.11 -29.41 28.49
N GLU A 526 9.89 -29.18 29.00
CA GLU A 526 8.98 -28.12 28.50
C GLU A 526 9.61 -26.72 28.49
N GLN A 527 10.58 -26.47 29.38
CA GLN A 527 11.26 -25.19 29.51
C GLN A 527 12.57 -25.12 28.72
N ARG A 528 13.17 -26.26 28.37
CA ARG A 528 14.45 -26.34 27.67
C ARG A 528 14.54 -27.61 26.84
N PHE A 529 14.41 -27.47 25.54
CA PHE A 529 14.57 -28.55 24.55
C PHE A 529 15.52 -28.13 23.45
N SER A 530 16.07 -29.12 22.74
CA SER A 530 16.92 -28.91 21.57
C SER A 530 16.52 -29.88 20.47
N TYR A 531 16.58 -29.44 19.22
CA TYR A 531 16.34 -30.30 18.08
C TYR A 531 17.58 -31.17 17.86
N THR A 532 17.51 -32.45 18.22
CA THR A 532 18.69 -33.33 18.31
C THR A 532 18.35 -34.74 17.82
N ALA A 533 19.37 -35.50 17.45
CA ALA A 533 19.25 -36.91 17.10
C ALA A 533 19.57 -37.80 18.32
N ILE A 534 18.70 -38.76 18.61
CA ILE A 534 18.88 -39.73 19.70
C ILE A 534 18.72 -41.15 19.18
N GLY A 535 19.73 -41.97 19.44
CA GLY A 535 19.69 -43.38 19.10
C GLY A 535 21.06 -44.02 19.22
N ASP A 536 21.09 -45.33 19.12
CA ASP A 536 22.33 -46.10 19.20
C ASP A 536 23.31 -45.77 18.05
N ALA A 537 22.79 -45.42 16.86
CA ALA A 537 23.59 -44.98 15.72
C ALA A 537 24.44 -43.71 16.03
N VAL A 538 23.97 -42.83 16.92
CA VAL A 538 24.72 -41.62 17.36
C VAL A 538 26.04 -42.01 18.01
N ASN A 539 26.01 -43.03 18.87
CA ASN A 539 27.21 -43.50 19.56
C ASN A 539 28.20 -44.16 18.61
N LEU A 540 27.72 -44.83 17.55
CA LEU A 540 28.60 -45.45 16.56
C LEU A 540 29.35 -44.39 15.76
N ALA A 541 28.69 -43.33 15.30
CA ALA A 541 29.34 -42.22 14.60
C ALA A 541 30.46 -41.58 15.45
N ALA A 542 30.15 -41.27 16.71
CA ALA A 542 31.13 -40.69 17.65
C ALA A 542 32.34 -41.60 17.89
N ARG A 543 32.16 -42.92 17.89
CA ARG A 543 33.27 -43.87 18.08
C ARG A 543 34.10 -44.08 16.83
N LEU A 544 33.50 -43.95 15.64
CA LEU A 544 34.24 -43.95 14.37
C LEU A 544 35.12 -42.71 14.23
N GLU A 545 34.70 -41.57 14.77
CA GLU A 545 35.57 -40.39 14.87
C GLU A 545 36.84 -40.78 15.63
N GLY A 546 36.73 -41.23 16.88
CA GLY A 546 37.89 -41.58 17.70
C GLY A 546 38.76 -42.70 17.10
N ALA A 547 38.15 -43.63 16.36
CA ALA A 547 38.84 -44.71 15.65
C ALA A 547 39.87 -44.23 14.63
N ASN A 548 39.71 -43.01 14.09
CA ASN A 548 40.65 -42.43 13.13
C ASN A 548 42.09 -42.43 13.67
N LYS A 549 42.26 -42.29 14.99
CA LYS A 549 43.58 -42.36 15.66
C LYS A 549 44.33 -43.65 15.35
N ALA A 550 43.64 -44.78 15.37
CA ALA A 550 44.25 -46.11 15.18
C ALA A 550 44.55 -46.41 13.71
N PHE A 551 43.79 -45.81 12.79
CA PHE A 551 43.95 -45.98 11.35
C PHE A 551 44.82 -44.91 10.69
N GLY A 552 45.16 -43.84 11.41
CA GLY A 552 45.91 -42.70 10.88
C GLY A 552 45.14 -41.89 9.83
N THR A 553 43.81 -42.01 9.79
CA THR A 553 42.95 -41.33 8.82
C THR A 553 42.36 -40.02 9.37
N GLY A 554 41.83 -39.18 8.49
CA GLY A 554 41.04 -38.00 8.86
C GLY A 554 39.53 -38.22 8.78
N ILE A 555 39.08 -39.20 7.99
CA ILE A 555 37.67 -39.54 7.82
C ILE A 555 37.52 -41.05 7.96
N LEU A 556 36.55 -41.49 8.75
CA LEU A 556 36.09 -42.87 8.78
C LEU A 556 34.58 -42.92 8.59
N LEU A 557 34.13 -43.86 7.76
CA LEU A 557 32.73 -44.11 7.51
C LEU A 557 32.39 -45.59 7.65
N SER A 558 31.22 -45.86 8.23
CA SER A 558 30.70 -47.23 8.39
C SER A 558 30.26 -47.84 7.06
N ALA A 559 30.19 -49.17 7.01
CA ALA A 559 29.59 -49.92 5.90
C ALA A 559 28.17 -49.46 5.53
N ALA A 560 27.35 -49.08 6.53
CA ALA A 560 26.01 -48.58 6.30
C ALA A 560 26.00 -47.27 5.50
N THR A 561 26.97 -46.37 5.76
CA THR A 561 27.14 -45.15 4.96
C THR A 561 27.66 -45.49 3.57
N ALA A 562 28.68 -46.36 3.48
CA ALA A 562 29.28 -46.76 2.20
C ALA A 562 28.26 -47.37 1.22
N ALA A 563 27.33 -48.19 1.73
CA ALA A 563 26.31 -48.85 0.93
C ALA A 563 25.30 -47.88 0.27
N GLN A 564 25.21 -46.64 0.75
CA GLN A 564 24.31 -45.61 0.23
C GLN A 564 25.00 -44.59 -0.69
N LEU A 565 26.30 -44.76 -0.95
CA LEU A 565 27.05 -43.85 -1.82
C LEU A 565 26.94 -44.27 -3.30
N PRO A 566 26.98 -43.29 -4.23
CA PRO A 566 27.00 -43.60 -5.65
C PRO A 566 28.34 -44.27 -6.06
N PRO A 567 28.36 -45.07 -7.14
CA PRO A 567 29.58 -45.75 -7.61
C PRO A 567 30.75 -44.83 -7.97
N GLY A 568 30.49 -43.53 -8.19
CA GLY A 568 31.51 -42.52 -8.49
C GLY A 568 32.35 -42.09 -7.29
N MET A 569 31.99 -42.46 -6.06
CA MET A 569 32.74 -42.12 -4.85
C MET A 569 33.63 -43.28 -4.42
N ALA A 570 34.93 -43.17 -4.71
CA ALA A 570 35.90 -44.20 -4.38
C ALA A 570 36.16 -44.25 -2.87
N LEU A 571 36.01 -45.46 -2.30
CA LEU A 571 36.22 -45.74 -0.89
C LEU A 571 37.28 -46.83 -0.73
N ARG A 572 38.18 -46.63 0.23
CA ARG A 572 39.17 -47.62 0.63
C ARG A 572 38.66 -48.36 1.87
N PRO A 573 38.40 -49.68 1.79
CA PRO A 573 38.13 -50.48 2.98
C PRO A 573 39.40 -50.58 3.82
N LEU A 574 39.27 -50.50 5.14
CA LEU A 574 40.42 -50.54 6.04
C LEU A 574 40.41 -51.79 6.91
N ASP A 575 39.31 -52.04 7.60
CA ASP A 575 39.21 -53.14 8.54
C ASP A 575 37.77 -53.41 8.98
N ASP A 576 37.56 -54.54 9.67
CA ASP A 576 36.34 -54.86 10.40
C ASP A 576 36.55 -54.64 11.90
N VAL A 577 35.77 -53.73 12.49
CA VAL A 577 35.93 -53.32 13.90
C VAL A 577 34.68 -53.63 14.71
N ILE A 578 34.88 -54.11 15.93
CA ILE A 578 33.81 -54.32 16.92
C ILE A 578 33.84 -53.15 17.89
N VAL A 579 32.75 -52.40 17.90
CA VAL A 579 32.63 -51.19 18.70
C VAL A 579 32.28 -51.56 20.14
N LYS A 580 32.85 -50.91 21.16
CA LYS A 580 32.63 -51.22 22.58
C LYS A 580 31.13 -51.35 22.93
N GLY A 581 30.69 -52.50 23.42
CA GLY A 581 29.28 -52.75 23.74
C GLY A 581 28.40 -53.19 22.57
N LYS A 582 29.00 -53.49 21.41
CA LYS A 582 28.38 -54.20 20.28
C LYS A 582 29.08 -55.54 20.08
N THR A 583 28.36 -56.50 19.53
CA THR A 583 28.88 -57.83 19.17
C THR A 583 29.10 -57.98 17.67
N GLU A 584 28.39 -57.20 16.85
CA GLU A 584 28.49 -57.24 15.39
C GLU A 584 29.69 -56.41 14.88
N PRO A 585 30.54 -56.99 14.03
CA PRO A 585 31.58 -56.25 13.32
C PRO A 585 31.00 -55.21 12.36
N VAL A 586 31.63 -54.04 12.31
CA VAL A 586 31.34 -52.99 11.34
C VAL A 586 32.57 -52.78 10.47
N ARG A 587 32.41 -52.95 9.15
CA ARG A 587 33.45 -52.57 8.21
C ARG A 587 33.61 -51.06 8.16
N VAL A 588 34.84 -50.60 8.20
CA VAL A 588 35.19 -49.17 8.12
C VAL A 588 35.94 -48.85 6.85
N PHE A 589 35.63 -47.68 6.31
CA PHE A 589 36.16 -47.16 5.06
C PHE A 589 36.69 -45.74 5.26
N THR A 590 37.57 -45.30 4.37
CA THR A 590 37.95 -43.89 4.20
C THR A 590 37.75 -43.49 2.73
N PRO A 591 37.38 -42.24 2.42
CA PRO A 591 37.47 -41.71 1.06
C PRO A 591 38.89 -41.90 0.51
N CYS A 592 39.01 -42.23 -0.78
CA CYS A 592 40.27 -42.60 -1.39
C CYS A 592 40.31 -42.19 -2.86
N ASP A 593 41.31 -41.36 -3.20
CA ASP A 593 41.51 -40.87 -4.57
C ASP A 593 42.42 -41.80 -5.41
N ASP A 594 43.14 -42.72 -4.76
CA ASP A 594 44.02 -43.68 -5.43
C ASP A 594 43.32 -45.04 -5.63
N ALA A 595 42.77 -45.22 -6.83
CA ALA A 595 42.05 -46.43 -7.20
C ALA A 595 42.87 -47.72 -7.00
N ALA A 596 44.19 -47.69 -7.22
CA ALA A 596 45.04 -48.85 -7.03
C ALA A 596 45.22 -49.19 -5.54
N ALA A 597 45.38 -48.18 -4.68
CA ALA A 597 45.46 -48.37 -3.23
C ALA A 597 44.11 -48.86 -2.66
N CYS A 598 43.00 -48.33 -3.14
CA CYS A 598 41.64 -48.79 -2.84
C CYS A 598 41.46 -50.28 -3.18
N GLN A 599 41.79 -50.67 -4.43
CA GLN A 599 41.70 -52.06 -4.88
C GLN A 599 42.62 -53.00 -4.11
N ALA A 600 43.86 -52.59 -3.86
CA ALA A 600 44.80 -53.38 -3.06
C ALA A 600 44.31 -53.54 -1.62
N SER A 601 43.66 -52.53 -1.02
CA SER A 601 43.11 -52.64 0.34
C SER A 601 41.92 -53.59 0.41
N GLN A 602 41.07 -53.57 -0.62
CA GLN A 602 39.99 -54.54 -0.74
C GLN A 602 40.55 -55.96 -0.86
N GLY A 603 41.53 -56.18 -1.75
CA GLY A 603 42.19 -57.47 -1.91
C GLY A 603 42.90 -57.95 -0.64
N ALA A 604 43.57 -57.05 0.09
CA ALA A 604 44.22 -57.37 1.36
C ALA A 604 43.21 -57.84 2.42
N LEU A 605 42.07 -57.14 2.53
CA LEU A 605 41.04 -57.47 3.51
C LEU A 605 40.32 -58.79 3.14
N ASP A 606 40.01 -58.99 1.87
CA ASP A 606 39.38 -60.23 1.39
C ASP A 606 40.30 -61.44 1.57
N ALA A 607 41.60 -61.29 1.28
CA ALA A 607 42.60 -62.32 1.53
C ALA A 607 42.77 -62.61 3.03
N PHE A 608 42.79 -61.56 3.88
CA PHE A 608 42.83 -61.71 5.34
C PHE A 608 41.60 -62.48 5.86
N HIS A 609 40.42 -62.20 5.31
CA HIS A 609 39.17 -62.92 5.63
C HIS A 609 39.21 -64.37 5.18
N ALA A 610 39.74 -64.64 4.00
CA ALA A 610 39.91 -65.97 3.43
C ALA A 610 41.05 -66.78 4.08
N ARG A 611 41.82 -66.16 4.99
CA ARG A 611 43.06 -66.71 5.57
C ARG A 611 44.16 -67.00 4.54
N ASP A 612 44.12 -66.34 3.39
CA ASP A 612 45.19 -66.36 2.40
C ASP A 612 46.25 -65.32 2.79
N TRP A 613 47.15 -65.72 3.69
CA TRP A 613 48.15 -64.81 4.24
C TRP A 613 49.16 -64.32 3.20
N GLN A 614 49.40 -65.10 2.15
CA GLN A 614 50.36 -64.74 1.10
C GLN A 614 49.77 -63.70 0.15
N ALA A 615 48.51 -63.86 -0.23
CA ALA A 615 47.79 -62.83 -0.99
C ALA A 615 47.63 -61.55 -0.15
N ALA A 616 47.30 -61.68 1.15
CA ALA A 616 47.19 -60.53 2.04
C ALA A 616 48.51 -59.73 2.12
N ASP A 617 49.66 -60.40 2.31
CA ASP A 617 50.98 -59.75 2.34
C ASP A 617 51.32 -59.07 1.00
N THR A 618 50.95 -59.68 -0.13
CA THR A 618 51.20 -59.13 -1.47
C THR A 618 50.43 -57.84 -1.68
N HIS A 619 49.14 -57.83 -1.32
CA HIS A 619 48.31 -56.64 -1.41
C HIS A 619 48.76 -55.55 -0.42
N LEU A 620 49.14 -55.92 0.81
CA LEU A 620 49.66 -54.98 1.80
C LEU A 620 50.99 -54.35 1.37
N ALA A 621 51.89 -55.11 0.77
CA ALA A 621 53.14 -54.59 0.20
C ALA A 621 52.85 -53.56 -0.91
N ALA A 622 51.90 -53.85 -1.80
CA ALA A 622 51.49 -52.92 -2.84
C ALA A 622 50.89 -51.61 -2.28
N ILE A 623 50.16 -51.68 -1.16
CA ILE A 623 49.68 -50.48 -0.46
C ILE A 623 50.86 -49.69 0.13
N LEU A 624 51.77 -50.34 0.84
CA LEU A 624 52.90 -49.69 1.52
C LEU A 624 53.95 -49.12 0.55
N GLU A 625 54.06 -49.67 -0.66
CA GLU A 625 54.89 -49.10 -1.73
C GLU A 625 54.32 -47.76 -2.22
N ARG A 626 52.99 -47.66 -2.34
CA ARG A 626 52.29 -46.44 -2.79
C ARG A 626 52.09 -45.42 -1.67
N LEU A 627 51.82 -45.91 -0.46
CA LEU A 627 51.55 -45.13 0.75
C LEU A 627 52.53 -45.57 1.86
N PRO A 628 53.79 -45.12 1.81
CA PRO A 628 54.78 -45.46 2.83
C PRO A 628 54.33 -45.01 4.22
N GLY A 629 54.32 -45.93 5.19
CA GLY A 629 53.95 -45.63 6.57
C GLY A 629 52.44 -45.56 6.84
N ASP A 630 51.60 -46.01 5.90
CA ASP A 630 50.15 -46.08 6.09
C ASP A 630 49.78 -46.93 7.32
N ALA A 631 49.24 -46.26 8.34
CA ALA A 631 48.97 -46.89 9.63
C ALA A 631 47.93 -48.01 9.54
N ALA A 632 46.92 -47.87 8.68
CA ALA A 632 45.92 -48.91 8.46
C ALA A 632 46.52 -50.18 7.83
N ALA A 633 47.38 -50.05 6.82
CA ALA A 633 48.05 -51.16 6.18
C ALA A 633 49.05 -51.85 7.11
N LEU A 634 49.90 -51.08 7.80
CA LEU A 634 50.83 -51.63 8.80
C LEU A 634 50.11 -52.39 9.91
N ARG A 635 48.96 -51.86 10.34
CA ARG A 635 48.11 -52.50 11.33
C ARG A 635 47.54 -53.82 10.81
N LEU A 636 46.96 -53.84 9.61
CA LEU A 636 46.43 -55.06 9.03
C LEU A 636 47.55 -56.10 8.83
N GLN A 637 48.76 -55.67 8.47
CA GLN A 637 49.95 -56.53 8.39
C GLN A 637 50.31 -57.17 9.74
N GLN A 638 50.29 -56.40 10.84
CA GLN A 638 50.48 -56.95 12.18
C GLN A 638 49.41 -57.98 12.55
N ARG A 639 48.17 -57.74 12.12
CA ARG A 639 47.06 -58.68 12.35
C ARG A 639 47.21 -59.96 11.52
N VAL A 640 47.65 -59.87 10.27
CA VAL A 640 48.00 -61.04 9.44
C VAL A 640 49.10 -61.85 10.12
N ALA A 641 50.16 -61.20 10.59
CA ALA A 641 51.27 -61.86 11.29
C ALA A 641 50.81 -62.53 12.59
N ALA A 642 49.98 -61.87 13.40
CA ALA A 642 49.42 -62.43 14.62
C ALA A 642 48.47 -63.61 14.34
N ALA A 643 47.64 -63.51 13.30
CA ALA A 643 46.72 -64.56 12.90
C ALA A 643 47.46 -65.81 12.38
N ARG A 644 48.58 -65.63 11.67
CA ARG A 644 49.44 -66.71 11.17
C ARG A 644 50.05 -67.57 12.29
N LEU A 645 50.26 -66.98 13.48
CA LEU A 645 50.85 -67.65 14.63
C LEU A 645 49.83 -68.41 15.50
N LEU A 646 48.53 -68.32 15.19
CA LEU A 646 47.50 -69.01 15.96
C LEU A 646 47.50 -70.53 15.68
N PRO A 647 47.43 -71.39 16.71
CA PRO A 647 47.29 -72.83 16.54
C PRO A 647 46.03 -73.21 15.75
N GLU A 648 46.12 -74.25 14.92
CA GLU A 648 44.97 -74.82 14.21
C GLU A 648 43.83 -75.15 15.20
N GLY A 649 42.62 -74.64 14.92
CA GLY A 649 41.44 -74.82 15.78
C GLY A 649 41.19 -73.70 16.81
N SER A 650 42.08 -72.71 16.94
CA SER A 650 41.85 -71.55 17.81
C SER A 650 40.68 -70.69 17.32
N ALA A 651 39.89 -70.15 18.25
CA ALA A 651 38.83 -69.18 17.92
C ALA A 651 39.47 -67.93 17.29
N TRP A 652 39.17 -67.70 16.01
CA TRP A 652 39.70 -66.58 15.24
C TRP A 652 38.57 -65.70 14.74
N SER A 653 38.73 -64.39 14.89
CA SER A 653 37.80 -63.37 14.40
C SER A 653 38.55 -62.45 13.43
N PRO A 654 38.00 -62.22 12.21
CA PRO A 654 38.53 -61.21 11.30
C PRO A 654 38.25 -59.79 11.80
N ALA A 655 37.40 -59.62 12.82
CA ALA A 655 37.10 -58.33 13.41
C ALA A 655 37.89 -58.08 14.70
N VAL A 656 38.27 -56.82 14.94
CA VAL A 656 39.03 -56.39 16.12
C VAL A 656 38.24 -55.40 16.97
N ALA A 657 38.32 -55.53 18.30
CA ALA A 657 37.62 -54.63 19.20
C ALA A 657 38.29 -53.24 19.24
N LEU A 658 37.47 -52.18 19.10
CA LEU A 658 37.87 -50.77 19.04
C LEU A 658 38.57 -50.25 20.30
N ASP A 659 38.34 -50.88 21.44
CA ASP A 659 38.99 -50.56 22.72
C ASP A 659 40.37 -51.21 22.87
N LYS A 660 40.71 -52.13 21.96
CA LYS A 660 42.05 -52.72 21.79
C LYS A 660 42.85 -52.02 20.68
N LEU A 661 42.31 -50.91 20.14
CA LEU A 661 42.92 -50.01 19.15
C LEU A 661 43.46 -48.77 19.86
#